data_AF-A0A9D7QTJ8-F1
#
_entry.id   AF-A0A9D7QTJ8-F1
#
_cell.length_a   1.000
_cell.length_b   1.000
_cell.length_c   1.000
_cell.angle_alpha   90.00
_cell.angle_beta   90.00
_cell.angle_gamma   90.00
#
_symmetry.space_group_name_H-M   'P 1'
#
loop_
_entity.id
_entity.type
_entity.pdbx_description
1 polymer ?
#
loop_
_entity_poly.entity_id
_entity_poly.type
_entity_poly.pdbx_seq_one_letter_code
_entity_poly.pdbx_strand_id
1 'polypeptide(L)'
;MSLSICSWSDGYNLIMVDDYVSFVIDVPFQFNQCTFIMGSGSRMEVNQNISVDLTNSLIYSCPQMWQGITLKQGASVTVRNSTIRDADEGIFAHAGSSFRIIDSKIHDCIKGVVTEAPGVLTNTTGYVVGSSFGLTAFMLKGPYSGQTGFGTVGRAGMLLNDVVMSIGDNTADANEFFNINYGIEIHNSHINVINCQFDKIVPDNFYTNVGVLKPMGCAINARATRDNMQLNVFPLANAGIKTITDATIGVYTNLYNARITNVSMVNVYKGVQSEQSRKCTVNINSCEINAIYRGIDWSNNDGANLMVAQGNTITVEPSGSGNFKGAACISMAELNAAANGRYIVSDNPNLTTISAGAGILTNTVSNARIEANQIFTTEGILPAPGSAGIAITAGNRNTILCNTVTNTISSNLTTKGIYNSQSSNNRYDCNNLFSSANGMFFSGTLSMNTSMKGNKMDNNYIGLYLDNTAVIGQQPIVPSPGNPYPAYHGNKWTGTFGSTYGAVNMNANTFNDLLQNRFTIRDLASGDQAVHLPVVPNGIVPWPNNNGWFDLQSTGSTFECHPSPGIPVCGGALAGGGDEKMEEGLRMSIVQDSSVTVEYIPESKSMAKLYVYEELSTDSVLLASDPAYGNFKNVNAGLDIGKLFEVKEILKQKGFLSEQNMLTLNESDSLIQLYLSQIKSLDSLDAIDSVLNFSLQRENLISSIHLQQQIIASIIGQITNVDNTIIQNANALNNQVSGNEVPYDNEKFVNGKAIQYSSSGSSALTNDITQLLQIAHQCPAAGGPAVYTARALLETFTDSIVYDDENFCLQSGYFRVINETKPVQIQELIVVPNPASESVEISLRNVTEGICRIRLINSHGKPLLQHEFNCADNVLQIDVSNIPPGMYFVEALLPESLYKNTKLVIVR
;
A
#
# COMPACT_ATOMS: atom_id res chain seq x y z
N MET A 1 18.36 -41.48 40.00
CA MET A 1 17.19 -41.94 40.78
C MET A 1 16.20 -40.81 40.79
N SER A 2 15.09 -40.92 40.06
CA SER A 2 13.99 -39.96 40.12
C SER A 2 13.18 -40.24 41.39
N LEU A 3 13.10 -39.26 42.28
CA LEU A 3 12.14 -39.29 43.38
C LEU A 3 10.77 -38.87 42.83
N SER A 4 9.73 -39.64 43.12
CA SER A 4 8.34 -39.28 42.82
C SER A 4 7.60 -39.13 44.14
N ILE A 5 6.94 -37.99 44.35
CA ILE A 5 5.89 -37.85 45.38
C ILE A 5 4.63 -37.38 44.68
N CYS A 6 3.55 -38.12 44.96
CA CYS A 6 2.12 -37.85 44.80
C CYS A 6 1.42 -39.17 44.39
N SER A 7 1.52 -40.17 45.27
CA SER A 7 0.54 -41.25 45.44
C SER A 7 0.74 -41.89 46.83
N TRP A 8 0.16 -41.28 47.87
CA TRP A 8 -0.25 -41.99 49.07
C TRP A 8 -1.72 -41.67 49.36
N SER A 9 -2.40 -42.70 49.82
CA SER A 9 -3.83 -43.03 49.76
C SER A 9 -4.85 -42.08 50.37
N ASP A 10 -4.49 -40.88 50.85
CA ASP A 10 -5.37 -40.08 51.72
C ASP A 10 -5.39 -38.58 51.36
N GLY A 11 -6.04 -38.25 50.25
CA GLY A 11 -6.92 -37.07 50.18
C GLY A 11 -6.36 -35.68 49.86
N TYR A 12 -5.06 -35.36 49.99
CA TYR A 12 -4.55 -34.02 49.66
C TYR A 12 -3.12 -34.01 49.09
N ASN A 13 -2.98 -34.02 47.76
CA ASN A 13 -1.72 -33.74 47.05
C ASN A 13 -1.52 -32.22 46.89
N LEU A 14 -1.53 -31.48 48.01
CA LEU A 14 -1.49 -30.01 48.03
C LEU A 14 -0.13 -29.50 48.54
N ILE A 15 0.53 -28.65 47.75
CA ILE A 15 1.76 -27.94 48.11
C ILE A 15 1.43 -26.45 48.14
N MET A 16 1.77 -25.77 49.22
CA MET A 16 1.60 -24.32 49.35
C MET A 16 2.98 -23.67 49.45
N VAL A 17 3.19 -22.60 48.68
CA VAL A 17 4.43 -21.81 48.69
C VAL A 17 4.06 -20.40 49.17
N ASP A 18 4.71 -19.93 50.22
CA ASP A 18 4.41 -18.61 50.81
C ASP A 18 4.78 -17.45 49.87
N ASP A 19 4.20 -16.27 50.13
CA ASP A 19 4.48 -15.04 49.40
C ASP A 19 5.98 -14.75 49.33
N TYR A 20 6.46 -14.37 48.15
CA TYR A 20 7.86 -14.04 47.88
C TYR A 20 8.88 -15.16 48.17
N VAL A 21 8.44 -16.41 48.33
CA VAL A 21 9.32 -17.57 48.51
C VAL A 21 9.67 -18.23 47.16
N SER A 22 10.92 -18.66 47.04
CA SER A 22 11.38 -19.49 45.92
C SER A 22 11.31 -20.98 46.28
N PHE A 23 10.47 -21.73 45.58
CA PHE A 23 10.46 -23.18 45.62
C PHE A 23 11.55 -23.73 44.69
N VAL A 24 12.70 -24.10 45.26
CA VAL A 24 13.89 -24.51 44.51
C VAL A 24 13.92 -26.03 44.30
N ILE A 25 14.11 -26.46 43.06
CA ILE A 25 14.27 -27.86 42.67
C ILE A 25 15.74 -28.06 42.30
N ASP A 26 16.47 -28.76 43.18
CA ASP A 26 17.92 -29.00 43.10
C ASP A 26 18.29 -30.45 42.75
N VAL A 27 17.29 -31.33 42.63
CA VAL A 27 17.43 -32.72 42.19
C VAL A 27 16.36 -33.07 41.15
N PRO A 28 16.64 -33.97 40.20
CA PRO A 28 15.62 -34.38 39.22
C PRO A 28 14.39 -34.95 39.90
N PHE A 29 13.21 -34.44 39.56
CA PHE A 29 11.97 -34.76 40.27
C PHE A 29 10.77 -34.86 39.34
N GLN A 30 9.82 -35.75 39.70
CA GLN A 30 8.54 -35.87 39.01
C GLN A 30 7.38 -35.59 39.97
N PHE A 31 6.58 -34.58 39.64
CA PHE A 31 5.29 -34.30 40.26
C PHE A 31 4.17 -34.91 39.40
N ASN A 32 3.37 -35.78 39.98
CA ASN A 32 2.25 -36.42 39.28
C ASN A 32 0.95 -36.23 40.08
N GLN A 33 -0.09 -35.64 39.50
CA GLN A 33 -1.34 -35.36 40.23
C GLN A 33 -1.16 -34.46 41.46
N CYS A 34 -0.24 -33.49 41.39
CA CYS A 34 0.00 -32.54 42.47
C CYS A 34 -0.71 -31.20 42.20
N THR A 35 -1.13 -30.52 43.26
CA THR A 35 -1.69 -29.17 43.22
C THR A 35 -0.77 -28.21 43.98
N PHE A 36 -0.31 -27.15 43.32
CA PHE A 36 0.49 -26.08 43.92
C PHE A 36 -0.35 -24.81 44.05
N ILE A 37 -0.34 -24.21 45.24
CA ILE A 37 -0.84 -22.87 45.51
C ILE A 37 0.36 -21.96 45.76
N MET A 38 0.62 -21.06 44.83
CA MET A 38 1.74 -20.13 44.84
C MET A 38 1.31 -18.80 45.49
N GLY A 39 2.05 -18.35 46.50
CA GLY A 39 1.87 -17.05 47.12
C GLY A 39 2.22 -15.90 46.17
N SER A 40 1.79 -14.69 46.53
CA SER A 40 2.04 -13.46 45.79
C SER A 40 3.54 -13.26 45.57
N GLY A 41 3.97 -13.08 44.32
CA GLY A 41 5.37 -12.88 43.97
C GLY A 41 6.31 -14.05 44.30
N SER A 42 5.78 -15.23 44.68
CA SER A 42 6.56 -16.46 44.81
C SER A 42 7.02 -17.00 43.45
N ARG A 43 8.00 -17.92 43.43
CA ARG A 43 8.49 -18.53 42.18
C ARG A 43 8.87 -19.99 42.35
N MET A 44 8.86 -20.75 41.26
CA MET A 44 9.46 -22.07 41.19
C MET A 44 10.77 -21.98 40.40
N GLU A 45 11.88 -22.46 40.95
CA GLU A 45 13.20 -22.34 40.33
C GLU A 45 13.82 -23.72 40.13
N VAL A 46 14.10 -24.08 38.87
CA VAL A 46 14.77 -25.33 38.50
C VAL A 46 16.25 -25.07 38.30
N ASN A 47 17.08 -25.66 39.17
CA ASN A 47 18.52 -25.43 39.17
C ASN A 47 19.22 -25.97 37.93
N GLN A 48 20.47 -25.55 37.72
CA GLN A 48 21.26 -25.91 36.55
C GLN A 48 21.35 -27.43 36.37
N ASN A 49 21.15 -27.89 35.13
CA ASN A 49 21.20 -29.30 34.75
C ASN A 49 20.20 -30.22 35.49
N ILE A 50 19.15 -29.66 36.09
CA ILE A 50 18.08 -30.41 36.75
C ILE A 50 16.86 -30.50 35.84
N SER A 51 16.26 -31.69 35.79
CA SER A 51 15.01 -31.94 35.07
C SER A 51 13.82 -32.04 36.04
N VAL A 52 12.71 -31.39 35.71
CA VAL A 52 11.44 -31.54 36.43
C VAL A 52 10.32 -31.95 35.49
N ASP A 53 9.56 -32.97 35.88
CA ASP A 53 8.38 -33.42 35.16
C ASP A 53 7.11 -33.08 35.95
N LEU A 54 6.20 -32.30 35.35
CA LEU A 54 4.86 -31.99 35.83
C LEU A 54 3.85 -32.81 35.02
N THR A 55 3.21 -33.80 35.64
CA THR A 55 2.21 -34.67 34.99
C THR A 55 0.88 -34.58 35.72
N ASN A 56 -0.23 -34.42 35.01
CA ASN A 56 -1.58 -34.33 35.61
C ASN A 56 -1.69 -33.31 36.76
N SER A 57 -0.88 -32.25 36.76
CA SER A 57 -0.71 -31.35 37.90
C SER A 57 -1.32 -29.96 37.64
N LEU A 58 -1.65 -29.24 38.71
CA LEU A 58 -2.21 -27.89 38.66
C LEU A 58 -1.34 -26.94 39.48
N ILE A 59 -0.90 -25.83 38.88
CA ILE A 59 -0.14 -24.77 39.53
C ILE A 59 -0.88 -23.46 39.30
N TYR A 60 -1.25 -22.78 40.39
CA TYR A 60 -1.96 -21.50 40.35
C TYR A 60 -1.62 -20.66 41.59
N SER A 61 -1.99 -19.38 41.61
CA SER A 61 -1.72 -18.50 42.76
C SER A 61 -2.96 -18.07 43.55
N CYS A 62 -2.76 -17.50 44.74
CA CYS A 62 -3.82 -16.78 45.47
C CYS A 62 -3.19 -15.79 46.48
N PRO A 63 -3.58 -14.50 46.55
CA PRO A 63 -4.59 -13.79 45.75
C PRO A 63 -4.04 -13.06 44.50
N GLN A 64 -2.74 -12.73 44.47
CA GLN A 64 -2.09 -12.01 43.38
C GLN A 64 -1.31 -12.97 42.47
N MET A 65 -0.75 -12.45 41.37
CA MET A 65 0.13 -13.24 40.51
C MET A 65 1.37 -13.75 41.26
N TRP A 66 1.90 -14.86 40.77
CA TRP A 66 3.23 -15.36 41.13
C TRP A 66 4.19 -15.16 39.94
N GLN A 67 5.49 -15.32 40.14
CA GLN A 67 6.47 -14.99 39.11
C GLN A 67 6.48 -16.03 37.98
N GLY A 68 6.30 -17.31 38.30
CA GLY A 68 6.42 -18.39 37.32
C GLY A 68 7.42 -19.49 37.65
N ILE A 69 7.63 -20.36 36.66
CA ILE A 69 8.71 -21.36 36.65
C ILE A 69 9.94 -20.80 35.94
N THR A 70 11.06 -20.68 36.64
CA THR A 70 12.34 -20.24 36.08
C THR A 70 13.27 -21.43 35.86
N LEU A 71 13.72 -21.63 34.62
CA LEU A 71 14.68 -22.67 34.25
C LEU A 71 16.08 -22.06 34.14
N LYS A 72 17.03 -22.53 34.95
CA LYS A 72 18.44 -22.15 34.82
C LYS A 72 19.11 -22.85 33.64
N GLN A 73 20.35 -22.45 33.31
CA GLN A 73 21.14 -23.07 32.24
C GLN A 73 21.19 -24.60 32.38
N GLY A 74 20.89 -25.33 31.30
CA GLY A 74 20.84 -26.79 31.27
C GLY A 74 19.65 -27.42 32.00
N ALA A 75 18.84 -26.63 32.70
CA ALA A 75 17.63 -27.13 33.36
C ALA A 75 16.56 -27.49 32.32
N SER A 76 15.72 -28.47 32.64
CA SER A 76 14.61 -28.86 31.78
C SER A 76 13.30 -28.98 32.54
N VAL A 77 12.20 -28.63 31.89
CA VAL A 77 10.83 -28.90 32.38
C VAL A 77 10.03 -29.65 31.34
N THR A 78 9.33 -30.70 31.77
CA THR A 78 8.29 -31.33 30.96
C THR A 78 6.93 -31.17 31.63
N VAL A 79 5.99 -30.53 30.94
CA VAL A 79 4.61 -30.31 31.38
C VAL A 79 3.70 -31.20 30.52
N ARG A 80 3.06 -32.19 31.12
CA ARG A 80 2.14 -33.13 30.45
C ARG A 80 0.77 -33.13 31.11
N ASN A 81 -0.28 -32.96 30.32
CA ASN A 81 -1.67 -32.95 30.80
C ASN A 81 -1.85 -32.11 32.08
N SER A 82 -1.17 -30.97 32.16
CA SER A 82 -1.07 -30.16 33.38
C SER A 82 -1.49 -28.72 33.09
N THR A 83 -1.80 -27.97 34.14
CA THR A 83 -2.21 -26.56 34.05
C THR A 83 -1.26 -25.68 34.86
N ILE A 84 -0.68 -24.67 34.23
CA ILE A 84 0.05 -23.57 34.86
C ILE A 84 -0.78 -22.31 34.63
N ARG A 85 -1.11 -21.58 35.70
CA ARG A 85 -1.89 -20.35 35.56
C ARG A 85 -1.54 -19.24 36.56
N ASP A 86 -2.03 -18.05 36.26
CA ASP A 86 -1.94 -16.85 37.11
C ASP A 86 -0.51 -16.31 37.33
N ALA A 87 0.41 -16.57 36.41
CA ALA A 87 1.81 -16.16 36.53
C ALA A 87 2.11 -14.84 35.78
N ASP A 88 3.16 -14.12 36.18
CA ASP A 88 3.79 -13.13 35.30
C ASP A 88 4.31 -13.83 34.03
N GLU A 89 5.18 -14.81 34.22
CA GLU A 89 5.77 -15.63 33.17
C GLU A 89 5.49 -17.09 33.49
N GLY A 90 4.63 -17.78 32.72
CA GLY A 90 4.32 -19.19 33.03
C GLY A 90 5.59 -20.04 33.13
N ILE A 91 6.45 -19.92 32.12
CA ILE A 91 7.80 -20.51 32.09
C ILE A 91 8.78 -19.46 31.55
N PHE A 92 9.85 -19.20 32.30
CA PHE A 92 11.00 -18.41 31.86
C PHE A 92 12.22 -19.32 31.64
N ALA A 93 12.69 -19.40 30.41
CA ALA A 93 13.79 -20.26 29.97
C ALA A 93 15.08 -19.44 29.75
N HIS A 94 16.06 -19.58 30.66
CA HIS A 94 17.40 -19.03 30.44
C HIS A 94 18.12 -19.75 29.28
N ALA A 95 19.17 -19.13 28.74
CA ALA A 95 19.99 -19.68 27.69
C ALA A 95 20.47 -21.13 28.02
N GLY A 96 20.19 -22.05 27.10
CA GLY A 96 20.56 -23.46 27.20
C GLY A 96 19.68 -24.32 28.11
N SER A 97 18.56 -23.78 28.58
CA SER A 97 17.50 -24.60 29.18
C SER A 97 16.61 -25.25 28.13
N SER A 98 15.74 -26.17 28.53
CA SER A 98 14.76 -26.80 27.64
C SER A 98 13.38 -26.92 28.26
N PHE A 99 12.33 -26.81 27.45
CA PHE A 99 10.97 -27.03 27.91
C PHE A 99 10.17 -27.92 26.94
N ARG A 100 9.32 -28.77 27.49
CA ARG A 100 8.40 -29.62 26.75
C ARG A 100 7.00 -29.40 27.31
N ILE A 101 6.05 -29.00 26.47
CA ILE A 101 4.66 -28.73 26.86
C ILE A 101 3.76 -29.56 25.96
N ILE A 102 3.08 -30.54 26.54
CA ILE A 102 2.33 -31.58 25.83
C ILE A 102 0.93 -31.66 26.45
N ASP A 103 -0.10 -31.50 25.63
CA ASP A 103 -1.51 -31.60 26.04
C ASP A 103 -1.85 -30.77 27.28
N SER A 104 -1.23 -29.59 27.41
CA SER A 104 -1.22 -28.81 28.66
C SER A 104 -1.79 -27.40 28.47
N LYS A 105 -2.08 -26.73 29.58
CA LYS A 105 -2.72 -25.42 29.64
C LYS A 105 -1.82 -24.41 30.34
N ILE A 106 -1.42 -23.35 29.63
CA ILE A 106 -0.68 -22.22 30.20
C ILE A 106 -1.59 -20.99 30.13
N HIS A 107 -2.42 -20.80 31.15
CA HIS A 107 -3.56 -19.87 31.10
C HIS A 107 -3.42 -18.70 32.07
N ASP A 108 -4.06 -17.58 31.76
CA ASP A 108 -4.15 -16.41 32.66
C ASP A 108 -2.77 -15.86 33.09
N CYS A 109 -1.75 -16.03 32.24
CA CYS A 109 -0.42 -15.48 32.43
C CYS A 109 -0.25 -14.18 31.64
N ILE A 110 0.64 -13.28 32.07
CA ILE A 110 1.02 -12.12 31.25
C ILE A 110 1.81 -12.59 30.03
N LYS A 111 2.78 -13.48 30.24
CA LYS A 111 3.52 -14.19 29.18
C LYS A 111 3.46 -15.68 29.48
N GLY A 112 3.00 -16.51 28.54
CA GLY A 112 2.92 -17.96 28.77
C GLY A 112 4.30 -18.61 28.85
N VAL A 113 5.10 -18.48 27.80
CA VAL A 113 6.51 -18.90 27.77
C VAL A 113 7.39 -17.73 27.36
N VAL A 114 8.53 -17.57 28.00
CA VAL A 114 9.53 -16.55 27.68
C VAL A 114 10.89 -17.21 27.53
N THR A 115 11.61 -16.89 26.47
CA THR A 115 13.04 -17.22 26.36
C THR A 115 13.90 -15.98 26.60
N GLU A 116 15.04 -16.17 27.24
CA GLU A 116 16.00 -15.09 27.51
C GLU A 116 16.47 -14.42 26.21
N ALA A 117 16.73 -13.10 26.28
CA ALA A 117 17.15 -12.28 25.14
C ALA A 117 18.62 -11.83 25.27
N PRO A 118 19.61 -12.73 25.18
CA PRO A 118 21.02 -12.37 25.34
C PRO A 118 21.59 -11.60 24.14
N GLY A 119 20.85 -11.43 23.05
CA GLY A 119 21.30 -10.75 21.83
C GLY A 119 22.09 -11.64 20.87
N VAL A 120 22.21 -12.94 21.17
CA VAL A 120 22.84 -14.00 20.34
C VAL A 120 21.98 -15.26 20.37
N LEU A 121 21.86 -15.99 19.25
CA LEU A 121 21.09 -17.24 19.22
C LEU A 121 21.58 -18.22 20.29
N THR A 122 20.66 -18.76 21.07
CA THR A 122 20.92 -19.68 22.17
C THR A 122 20.63 -21.13 21.77
N ASN A 123 21.26 -22.06 22.47
CA ASN A 123 20.93 -23.49 22.37
C ASN A 123 19.69 -23.88 23.19
N THR A 124 18.88 -22.94 23.65
CA THR A 124 17.58 -23.23 24.27
C THR A 124 16.69 -24.02 23.29
N THR A 125 16.00 -25.04 23.80
CA THR A 125 15.04 -25.86 23.02
C THR A 125 13.65 -25.77 23.62
N GLY A 126 12.65 -25.91 22.75
CA GLY A 126 11.27 -26.05 23.18
C GLY A 126 10.51 -27.00 22.26
N TYR A 127 9.65 -27.82 22.84
CA TYR A 127 8.73 -28.69 22.13
C TYR A 127 7.32 -28.47 22.68
N VAL A 128 6.40 -28.00 21.85
CA VAL A 128 5.04 -27.60 22.27
C VAL A 128 4.02 -28.20 21.32
N VAL A 129 3.13 -29.06 21.83
CA VAL A 129 2.09 -29.76 21.06
C VAL A 129 0.81 -29.96 21.87
N GLY A 130 -0.34 -30.00 21.21
CA GLY A 130 -1.66 -30.23 21.83
C GLY A 130 -2.01 -29.25 22.96
N SER A 131 -1.30 -28.13 23.07
CA SER A 131 -1.31 -27.27 24.26
C SER A 131 -1.96 -25.93 23.98
N SER A 132 -2.48 -25.29 25.02
CA SER A 132 -3.23 -24.04 24.88
C SER A 132 -2.70 -22.91 25.76
N PHE A 133 -2.71 -21.70 25.20
CA PHE A 133 -2.20 -20.47 25.79
C PHE A 133 -3.27 -19.38 25.66
N GLY A 134 -3.67 -18.76 26.77
CA GLY A 134 -4.68 -17.73 26.68
C GLY A 134 -5.29 -17.27 27.99
N LEU A 135 -6.25 -16.35 27.88
CA LEU A 135 -7.05 -15.88 29.02
C LEU A 135 -8.39 -16.64 29.08
N THR A 136 -8.58 -17.37 30.17
CA THR A 136 -9.83 -18.09 30.51
C THR A 136 -10.57 -17.46 31.67
N ALA A 137 -9.85 -16.79 32.58
CA ALA A 137 -10.43 -16.02 33.66
C ALA A 137 -11.15 -14.77 33.12
N PHE A 138 -12.06 -14.21 33.94
CA PHE A 138 -12.73 -12.94 33.60
C PHE A 138 -11.73 -11.78 33.46
N MET A 139 -10.67 -11.80 34.27
CA MET A 139 -9.56 -10.86 34.21
C MET A 139 -8.30 -11.49 34.80
N LEU A 140 -7.13 -11.00 34.42
CA LEU A 140 -5.87 -11.34 35.04
C LEU A 140 -5.87 -10.99 36.54
N LYS A 141 -5.17 -11.79 37.36
CA LYS A 141 -4.99 -11.48 38.79
C LYS A 141 -4.20 -10.20 38.99
N GLY A 142 -4.41 -9.54 40.13
CA GLY A 142 -3.70 -8.31 40.47
C GLY A 142 -2.19 -8.52 40.60
N PRO A 143 -1.40 -7.45 40.35
CA PRO A 143 0.05 -7.53 40.42
C PRO A 143 0.55 -7.74 41.86
N TYR A 144 1.67 -8.44 42.02
CA TYR A 144 2.42 -8.44 43.29
C TYR A 144 3.32 -7.19 43.40
N SER A 145 3.77 -6.86 44.62
CA SER A 145 4.65 -5.70 44.84
C SER A 145 5.93 -5.77 44.01
N GLY A 146 6.22 -4.73 43.22
CA GLY A 146 7.40 -4.64 42.36
C GLY A 146 7.23 -5.23 40.95
N GLN A 147 6.08 -5.82 40.64
CA GLN A 147 5.78 -6.30 39.30
C GLN A 147 5.60 -5.14 38.30
N THR A 148 6.05 -5.33 37.06
CA THR A 148 5.76 -4.37 35.98
C THR A 148 4.27 -4.38 35.68
N GLY A 149 3.68 -3.21 35.40
CA GLY A 149 2.27 -3.13 35.01
C GLY A 149 1.97 -3.92 33.72
N PHE A 150 0.71 -4.35 33.57
CA PHE A 150 0.22 -5.11 32.43
C PHE A 150 -1.22 -4.72 32.06
N GLY A 151 -1.66 -5.17 30.89
CA GLY A 151 -2.98 -4.88 30.34
C GLY A 151 -4.11 -5.70 30.95
N THR A 152 -5.26 -5.64 30.32
CA THR A 152 -6.46 -6.43 30.64
C THR A 152 -6.37 -7.88 30.17
N VAL A 153 -5.62 -8.13 29.09
CA VAL A 153 -5.28 -9.48 28.60
C VAL A 153 -3.79 -9.75 28.73
N GLY A 154 -3.39 -11.01 28.59
CA GLY A 154 -1.98 -11.38 28.53
C GLY A 154 -1.28 -10.74 27.33
N ARG A 155 0.00 -10.38 27.49
CA ARG A 155 0.84 -9.82 26.43
C ARG A 155 1.05 -10.83 25.30
N ALA A 156 1.51 -12.04 25.64
CA ALA A 156 1.88 -13.04 24.66
C ALA A 156 1.67 -14.47 25.17
N GLY A 157 1.17 -15.37 24.31
CA GLY A 157 1.17 -16.80 24.62
C GLY A 157 2.60 -17.33 24.71
N MET A 158 3.43 -16.96 23.74
CA MET A 158 4.87 -17.21 23.76
C MET A 158 5.64 -15.96 23.32
N LEU A 159 6.66 -15.59 24.08
CA LEU A 159 7.62 -14.53 23.79
C LEU A 159 9.00 -15.16 23.56
N LEU A 160 9.40 -15.27 22.30
CA LEU A 160 10.58 -16.00 21.87
C LEU A 160 11.66 -15.04 21.41
N ASN A 161 12.74 -15.00 22.18
CA ASN A 161 13.93 -14.21 21.91
C ASN A 161 15.11 -15.14 21.62
N ASP A 162 15.87 -14.84 20.56
CA ASP A 162 17.17 -15.44 20.29
C ASP A 162 17.20 -16.99 20.30
N VAL A 163 16.20 -17.63 19.70
CA VAL A 163 16.10 -19.10 19.66
C VAL A 163 15.93 -19.66 18.25
N VAL A 164 16.25 -20.94 18.12
CA VAL A 164 15.92 -21.76 16.94
C VAL A 164 14.95 -22.84 17.41
N MET A 165 13.69 -22.81 16.97
CA MET A 165 12.72 -23.81 17.40
C MET A 165 11.53 -23.98 16.46
N SER A 166 10.81 -25.07 16.65
CA SER A 166 9.51 -25.32 16.00
C SER A 166 8.41 -25.38 17.07
N ILE A 167 7.29 -24.71 16.81
CA ILE A 167 6.08 -24.75 17.62
C ILE A 167 5.09 -25.63 16.89
N GLY A 168 4.63 -26.70 17.54
CA GLY A 168 3.77 -27.72 16.96
C GLY A 168 4.49 -28.68 16.01
N ASP A 169 3.76 -29.71 15.60
CA ASP A 169 4.19 -30.68 14.61
C ASP A 169 2.99 -31.20 13.79
N ASN A 170 3.27 -32.12 12.85
CA ASN A 170 2.26 -32.66 11.94
C ASN A 170 1.57 -33.93 12.45
N THR A 171 1.88 -34.38 13.67
CA THR A 171 1.46 -35.67 14.22
C THR A 171 0.60 -35.56 15.47
N ALA A 172 0.70 -34.44 16.18
CA ALA A 172 -0.03 -34.15 17.40
C ALA A 172 -1.20 -33.19 17.15
N ASP A 173 -2.05 -33.03 18.17
CA ASP A 173 -3.12 -32.05 18.16
C ASP A 173 -2.57 -30.62 18.07
N ALA A 174 -3.38 -29.73 17.51
CA ALA A 174 -2.98 -28.35 17.28
C ALA A 174 -2.74 -27.62 18.61
N ASN A 175 -1.76 -26.71 18.62
CA ASN A 175 -1.64 -25.75 19.71
C ASN A 175 -2.67 -24.63 19.54
N GLU A 176 -3.23 -24.13 20.63
CA GLU A 176 -4.25 -23.08 20.61
C GLU A 176 -3.76 -21.82 21.34
N PHE A 177 -3.95 -20.67 20.71
CA PHE A 177 -3.63 -19.35 21.27
C PHE A 177 -4.88 -18.49 21.26
N PHE A 178 -5.33 -17.97 22.41
CA PHE A 178 -6.59 -17.23 22.44
C PHE A 178 -6.71 -16.12 23.50
N ASN A 179 -7.55 -15.11 23.22
CA ASN A 179 -7.86 -13.98 24.11
C ASN A 179 -6.60 -13.27 24.69
N ILE A 180 -5.65 -12.94 23.83
CA ILE A 180 -4.35 -12.35 24.19
C ILE A 180 -3.93 -11.33 23.14
N ASN A 181 -2.96 -10.47 23.50
CA ASN A 181 -2.50 -9.42 22.60
C ASN A 181 -1.59 -9.94 21.47
N TYR A 182 -0.74 -10.92 21.77
CA TYR A 182 0.06 -11.64 20.78
C TYR A 182 -0.13 -13.15 20.98
N GLY A 183 -0.37 -13.89 19.90
CA GLY A 183 -0.29 -15.36 19.96
C GLY A 183 1.15 -15.77 20.26
N ILE A 184 2.02 -15.51 19.28
CA ILE A 184 3.47 -15.69 19.39
C ILE A 184 4.18 -14.37 19.03
N GLU A 185 4.96 -13.84 19.97
CA GLU A 185 5.82 -12.68 19.80
C GLU A 185 7.27 -13.17 19.62
N ILE A 186 7.87 -12.88 18.46
CA ILE A 186 9.17 -13.43 18.04
C ILE A 186 10.16 -12.29 17.82
N HIS A 187 11.30 -12.37 18.49
CA HIS A 187 12.42 -11.46 18.34
C HIS A 187 13.68 -12.23 17.97
N ASN A 188 14.32 -11.82 16.87
CA ASN A 188 15.66 -12.29 16.52
C ASN A 188 15.81 -13.83 16.49
N SER A 189 14.81 -14.57 16.02
CA SER A 189 14.75 -16.03 16.16
C SER A 189 14.47 -16.71 14.81
N HIS A 190 14.83 -17.99 14.70
CA HIS A 190 14.43 -18.84 13.58
C HIS A 190 13.30 -19.75 14.02
N ILE A 191 12.07 -19.46 13.59
CA ILE A 191 10.87 -20.11 14.10
C ILE A 191 10.09 -20.79 12.98
N ASN A 192 9.71 -22.05 13.21
CA ASN A 192 8.65 -22.70 12.45
C ASN A 192 7.38 -22.74 13.30
N VAL A 193 6.26 -22.25 12.78
CA VAL A 193 4.93 -22.39 13.38
C VAL A 193 4.17 -23.42 12.57
N ILE A 194 3.88 -24.55 13.20
CA ILE A 194 3.31 -25.74 12.59
C ILE A 194 2.06 -26.11 13.37
N ASN A 195 0.95 -26.39 12.67
CA ASN A 195 -0.28 -26.88 13.28
C ASN A 195 -0.71 -26.09 14.54
N CYS A 196 -0.82 -24.76 14.41
CA CYS A 196 -1.26 -23.88 15.49
C CYS A 196 -2.53 -23.15 15.07
N GLN A 197 -3.42 -22.89 16.03
CA GLN A 197 -4.65 -22.14 15.88
C GLN A 197 -4.62 -20.88 16.75
N PHE A 198 -5.16 -19.79 16.22
CA PHE A 198 -5.19 -18.50 16.88
C PHE A 198 -6.60 -17.93 16.84
N ASP A 199 -7.19 -17.62 18.00
CA ASP A 199 -8.56 -17.10 18.11
C ASP A 199 -8.61 -15.83 18.98
N LYS A 200 -9.28 -14.77 18.52
CA LYS A 200 -9.48 -13.53 19.33
C LYS A 200 -8.18 -12.92 19.81
N ILE A 201 -7.30 -12.63 18.86
CA ILE A 201 -6.03 -11.97 19.11
C ILE A 201 -6.22 -10.46 18.91
N VAL A 202 -6.46 -9.75 20.01
CA VAL A 202 -6.94 -8.36 19.99
C VAL A 202 -5.94 -7.42 20.66
N PRO A 203 -5.82 -6.17 20.17
CA PRO A 203 -4.89 -5.20 20.70
C PRO A 203 -5.32 -4.75 22.09
N ASP A 204 -4.38 -4.72 23.02
CA ASP A 204 -4.55 -4.08 24.32
C ASP A 204 -3.64 -2.85 24.42
N ASN A 205 -4.25 -1.67 24.36
CA ASN A 205 -3.55 -0.39 24.31
C ASN A 205 -2.56 -0.17 25.46
N PHE A 206 -2.61 -0.93 26.56
CA PHE A 206 -1.55 -0.90 27.56
C PHE A 206 -0.17 -1.17 26.96
N TYR A 207 -0.08 -2.06 25.96
CA TYR A 207 1.17 -2.47 25.33
C TYR A 207 1.66 -1.53 24.22
N THR A 208 1.01 -0.37 23.98
CA THR A 208 1.45 0.65 23.01
C THR A 208 2.62 1.51 23.50
N ASN A 209 2.70 1.76 24.82
CA ASN A 209 3.59 2.76 25.44
C ASN A 209 5.07 2.36 25.51
N VAL A 210 5.49 1.32 24.78
CA VAL A 210 6.83 0.71 24.86
C VAL A 210 7.70 1.01 23.63
N GLY A 211 7.39 2.09 22.89
CA GLY A 211 8.16 2.61 21.74
C GLY A 211 7.60 2.18 20.38
N VAL A 212 7.42 3.17 19.48
CA VAL A 212 6.97 3.15 18.07
C VAL A 212 5.96 2.06 17.70
N LEU A 213 4.70 2.49 17.49
CA LEU A 213 3.54 1.74 16.94
C LEU A 213 3.87 0.31 16.53
N LYS A 214 4.01 -0.58 17.52
CA LYS A 214 4.19 -1.99 17.25
C LYS A 214 2.83 -2.51 16.76
N PRO A 215 2.72 -3.18 15.60
CA PRO A 215 1.49 -3.87 15.25
C PRO A 215 1.06 -4.78 16.40
N MET A 216 -0.17 -4.58 16.86
CA MET A 216 -0.77 -5.22 18.04
C MET A 216 -1.90 -6.15 17.59
N GLY A 217 -2.36 -7.04 18.48
CA GLY A 217 -3.38 -8.02 18.11
C GLY A 217 -2.92 -8.94 16.98
N CYS A 218 -1.63 -9.32 17.02
CA CYS A 218 -1.03 -10.17 15.99
C CYS A 218 -1.05 -11.63 16.43
N ALA A 219 -1.63 -12.52 15.64
CA ALA A 219 -1.52 -13.95 15.91
C ALA A 219 -0.05 -14.40 15.90
N ILE A 220 0.72 -13.95 14.90
CA ILE A 220 2.18 -14.14 14.85
C ILE A 220 2.86 -12.80 14.55
N ASN A 221 3.74 -12.33 15.44
CA ASN A 221 4.51 -11.09 15.26
C ASN A 221 6.01 -11.40 15.29
N ALA A 222 6.69 -11.26 14.14
CA ALA A 222 8.13 -11.53 14.01
C ALA A 222 8.92 -10.27 13.66
N ARG A 223 9.92 -9.94 14.50
CA ARG A 223 10.77 -8.76 14.36
C ARG A 223 12.22 -9.06 14.62
N ALA A 224 13.08 -8.49 13.80
CA ALA A 224 14.50 -8.68 13.96
C ALA A 224 15.21 -7.33 14.00
N THR A 225 16.28 -7.29 14.77
CA THR A 225 17.31 -6.25 14.70
C THR A 225 18.55 -6.77 13.99
N ARG A 226 18.55 -8.06 13.63
CA ARG A 226 19.61 -8.78 12.92
C ARG A 226 19.07 -9.27 11.60
N ASP A 227 19.90 -9.27 10.57
CA ASP A 227 19.47 -9.65 9.23
C ASP A 227 19.34 -11.18 9.08
N ASN A 228 18.54 -11.59 8.09
CA ASN A 228 18.37 -12.97 7.65
C ASN A 228 17.77 -13.94 8.68
N MET A 229 16.83 -13.46 9.51
CA MET A 229 16.00 -14.32 10.37
C MET A 229 14.92 -15.03 9.56
N GLN A 230 14.53 -16.23 10.00
CA GLN A 230 13.60 -17.10 9.29
C GLN A 230 12.30 -17.29 10.07
N LEU A 231 11.18 -17.06 9.40
CA LEU A 231 9.84 -17.41 9.88
C LEU A 231 9.17 -18.30 8.86
N ASN A 232 8.77 -19.49 9.27
CA ASN A 232 7.96 -20.36 8.45
C ASN A 232 6.63 -20.65 9.13
N VAL A 233 5.52 -20.49 8.41
CA VAL A 233 4.17 -20.75 8.91
C VAL A 233 3.48 -21.76 7.99
N PHE A 234 3.25 -22.96 8.52
CA PHE A 234 2.66 -24.08 7.79
C PHE A 234 1.60 -24.78 8.65
N PRO A 235 0.31 -24.60 8.37
CA PRO A 235 -0.73 -25.42 8.99
C PRO A 235 -0.69 -26.84 8.40
N LEU A 236 -1.38 -27.77 9.07
CA LEU A 236 -1.57 -29.12 8.55
C LEU A 236 -2.37 -29.10 7.24
N ALA A 237 -1.83 -29.71 6.19
CA ALA A 237 -2.54 -29.91 4.94
C ALA A 237 -3.79 -30.79 5.17
N ASN A 238 -4.93 -30.37 4.61
CA ASN A 238 -6.23 -31.08 4.56
C ASN A 238 -7.23 -30.88 5.70
N ALA A 239 -7.06 -29.92 6.60
CA ALA A 239 -7.96 -29.85 7.75
C ALA A 239 -9.29 -29.09 7.50
N GLY A 240 -9.39 -28.19 6.53
CA GLY A 240 -10.53 -27.24 6.46
C GLY A 240 -10.66 -26.39 7.74
N ILE A 241 -9.63 -26.40 8.58
CA ILE A 241 -9.55 -25.71 9.86
C ILE A 241 -9.04 -24.30 9.61
N LYS A 242 -9.75 -23.31 10.13
CA LYS A 242 -9.32 -21.92 10.15
C LYS A 242 -8.09 -21.83 11.05
N THR A 243 -6.97 -21.38 10.51
CA THR A 243 -5.71 -21.26 11.26
C THR A 243 -5.73 -20.04 12.17
N ILE A 244 -6.31 -18.93 11.70
CA ILE A 244 -6.40 -17.67 12.42
C ILE A 244 -7.83 -17.15 12.31
N THR A 245 -8.46 -16.86 13.46
CA THR A 245 -9.81 -16.27 13.56
C THR A 245 -9.80 -15.05 14.48
N ASP A 246 -10.52 -14.01 14.11
CA ASP A 246 -10.74 -12.81 14.94
C ASP A 246 -9.42 -12.17 15.43
N ALA A 247 -8.53 -11.82 14.51
CA ALA A 247 -7.25 -11.16 14.83
C ALA A 247 -7.15 -9.77 14.20
N THR A 248 -6.41 -8.84 14.81
CA THR A 248 -6.14 -7.57 14.11
C THR A 248 -5.16 -7.78 12.96
N ILE A 249 -4.09 -8.54 13.19
CA ILE A 249 -3.17 -8.94 12.12
C ILE A 249 -2.96 -10.45 12.21
N GLY A 250 -3.06 -11.17 11.09
CA GLY A 250 -2.74 -12.58 11.05
C GLY A 250 -1.24 -12.82 11.28
N VAL A 251 -0.42 -12.43 10.30
CA VAL A 251 1.04 -12.56 10.39
C VAL A 251 1.70 -11.22 10.12
N TYR A 252 2.54 -10.78 11.05
CA TYR A 252 3.36 -9.59 10.88
C TYR A 252 4.84 -9.95 10.81
N THR A 253 5.57 -9.35 9.87
CA THR A 253 7.01 -9.54 9.68
C THR A 253 7.75 -8.23 9.47
N ASN A 254 8.86 -8.04 10.17
CA ASN A 254 9.81 -6.96 9.96
C ASN A 254 11.24 -7.50 10.00
N LEU A 255 12.00 -7.31 8.92
CA LEU A 255 13.36 -7.85 8.74
C LEU A 255 13.44 -9.39 8.81
N TYR A 256 12.45 -10.10 8.26
CA TYR A 256 12.43 -11.56 8.19
C TYR A 256 12.35 -12.06 6.75
N ASN A 257 13.06 -13.15 6.46
CA ASN A 257 12.65 -14.06 5.40
C ASN A 257 11.47 -14.88 5.91
N ALA A 258 10.34 -14.77 5.21
CA ALA A 258 9.10 -15.37 5.66
C ALA A 258 8.50 -16.26 4.58
N ARG A 259 8.10 -17.48 4.98
CA ARG A 259 7.31 -18.38 4.14
C ARG A 259 5.99 -18.69 4.84
N ILE A 260 4.92 -18.15 4.28
CA ILE A 260 3.56 -18.28 4.81
C ILE A 260 2.78 -19.05 3.75
N THR A 261 2.41 -20.30 4.04
CA THR A 261 1.84 -21.18 3.02
C THR A 261 0.64 -21.93 3.56
N ASN A 262 -0.45 -22.01 2.78
CA ASN A 262 -1.68 -22.71 3.11
C ASN A 262 -2.40 -22.20 4.38
N VAL A 263 -2.15 -20.95 4.79
CA VAL A 263 -2.78 -20.38 6.00
C VAL A 263 -4.20 -19.92 5.68
N SER A 264 -5.17 -20.32 6.51
CA SER A 264 -6.56 -19.84 6.44
C SER A 264 -6.82 -18.80 7.54
N MET A 265 -7.21 -17.59 7.16
CA MET A 265 -7.44 -16.45 8.04
C MET A 265 -8.86 -15.92 7.85
N VAL A 266 -9.61 -15.75 8.95
CA VAL A 266 -11.01 -15.27 8.90
C VAL A 266 -11.24 -14.16 9.90
N ASN A 267 -11.95 -13.12 9.45
CA ASN A 267 -12.28 -11.93 10.25
C ASN A 267 -11.01 -11.29 10.83
N VAL A 268 -10.04 -11.05 9.95
CA VAL A 268 -8.82 -10.34 10.29
C VAL A 268 -8.89 -8.90 9.82
N TYR A 269 -8.32 -7.94 10.54
CA TYR A 269 -8.25 -6.57 10.02
C TYR A 269 -7.24 -6.48 8.86
N LYS A 270 -6.03 -7.06 9.07
CA LYS A 270 -5.07 -7.37 8.00
C LYS A 270 -4.67 -8.84 8.04
N GLY A 271 -4.54 -9.48 6.87
CA GLY A 271 -4.08 -10.87 6.79
C GLY A 271 -2.59 -11.00 7.07
N VAL A 272 -1.76 -10.60 6.11
CA VAL A 272 -0.30 -10.57 6.26
C VAL A 272 0.20 -9.14 6.08
N GLN A 273 0.97 -8.64 7.05
CA GLN A 273 1.65 -7.36 6.95
C GLN A 273 3.16 -7.55 6.98
N SER A 274 3.86 -6.99 5.98
CA SER A 274 5.32 -7.01 5.93
C SER A 274 5.88 -5.62 5.66
N GLU A 275 6.80 -5.20 6.51
CA GLU A 275 7.46 -3.90 6.40
C GLU A 275 8.96 -3.98 6.63
N GLN A 276 9.71 -3.04 6.04
CA GLN A 276 11.16 -2.97 6.17
C GLN A 276 11.86 -4.28 5.83
N SER A 277 11.31 -5.05 4.87
CA SER A 277 11.85 -6.35 4.44
C SER A 277 13.09 -6.21 3.55
N ARG A 278 13.91 -5.17 3.78
CA ARG A 278 15.14 -4.92 3.02
C ARG A 278 15.99 -6.18 2.98
N LYS A 279 16.38 -6.59 1.78
CA LYS A 279 17.20 -7.78 1.49
C LYS A 279 16.61 -9.11 2.00
N CYS A 280 15.35 -9.11 2.42
CA CYS A 280 14.62 -10.31 2.80
C CYS A 280 13.75 -10.80 1.64
N THR A 281 13.32 -12.05 1.75
CA THR A 281 12.34 -12.67 0.87
C THR A 281 11.08 -13.01 1.65
N VAL A 282 9.93 -12.44 1.25
CA VAL A 282 8.62 -12.78 1.84
C VAL A 282 7.78 -13.48 0.78
N ASN A 283 7.34 -14.69 1.08
CA ASN A 283 6.59 -15.54 0.18
C ASN A 283 5.27 -15.99 0.81
N ILE A 284 4.15 -15.53 0.25
CA ILE A 284 2.79 -15.79 0.71
C ILE A 284 2.08 -16.61 -0.39
N ASN A 285 1.91 -17.90 -0.12
CA ASN A 285 1.41 -18.86 -1.12
C ASN A 285 0.16 -19.60 -0.65
N SER A 286 -0.79 -19.78 -1.57
CA SER A 286 -1.94 -20.67 -1.36
C SER A 286 -2.72 -20.39 -0.07
N CYS A 287 -2.72 -19.14 0.40
CA CYS A 287 -3.45 -18.75 1.60
C CYS A 287 -4.90 -18.38 1.26
N GLU A 288 -5.79 -18.57 2.22
CA GLU A 288 -7.18 -18.11 2.17
C GLU A 288 -7.36 -17.01 3.21
N ILE A 289 -7.65 -15.78 2.79
CA ILE A 289 -7.66 -14.62 3.67
C ILE A 289 -8.98 -13.86 3.52
N ASN A 290 -9.79 -13.83 4.58
CA ASN A 290 -10.96 -12.96 4.68
C ASN A 290 -10.65 -11.80 5.63
N ALA A 291 -10.39 -10.62 5.05
CA ALA A 291 -9.94 -9.43 5.77
C ALA A 291 -10.95 -8.28 5.71
N ILE A 292 -10.88 -7.38 6.69
CA ILE A 292 -11.70 -6.17 6.77
C ILE A 292 -11.04 -5.02 5.97
N TYR A 293 -9.71 -4.88 6.03
CA TYR A 293 -9.01 -3.77 5.40
C TYR A 293 -8.02 -4.20 4.33
N ARG A 294 -7.00 -5.01 4.66
CA ARG A 294 -6.02 -5.49 3.67
C ARG A 294 -5.76 -6.98 3.79
N GLY A 295 -5.81 -7.71 2.68
CA GLY A 295 -5.44 -9.13 2.68
C GLY A 295 -3.94 -9.31 2.90
N ILE A 296 -3.15 -8.76 1.98
CA ILE A 296 -1.70 -8.66 2.05
C ILE A 296 -1.31 -7.17 2.00
N ASP A 297 -0.54 -6.71 2.98
CA ASP A 297 -0.11 -5.32 3.12
C ASP A 297 1.42 -5.24 3.16
N TRP A 298 2.02 -4.75 2.07
CA TRP A 298 3.45 -4.54 1.96
C TRP A 298 3.76 -3.06 1.94
N SER A 299 4.50 -2.60 2.94
CA SER A 299 4.83 -1.18 3.08
C SER A 299 6.32 -0.98 3.39
N ASN A 300 6.97 -0.06 2.67
CA ASN A 300 8.35 0.34 2.91
C ASN A 300 9.30 -0.87 2.93
N ASN A 301 9.29 -1.65 1.86
CA ASN A 301 10.17 -2.79 1.66
C ASN A 301 11.30 -2.48 0.66
N ASP A 302 11.68 -1.20 0.56
CA ASP A 302 12.86 -0.70 -0.15
C ASP A 302 14.04 -1.70 -0.05
N GLY A 303 14.53 -2.16 -1.19
CA GLY A 303 15.66 -3.09 -1.29
C GLY A 303 15.35 -4.53 -0.89
N ALA A 304 14.09 -4.93 -0.72
CA ALA A 304 13.71 -6.33 -0.55
C ALA A 304 14.14 -7.16 -1.77
N ASN A 305 14.69 -8.35 -1.51
CA ASN A 305 15.16 -9.24 -2.57
C ASN A 305 13.98 -9.74 -3.41
N LEU A 306 12.89 -10.14 -2.72
CA LEU A 306 11.70 -10.65 -3.38
C LEU A 306 10.47 -10.63 -2.46
N MET A 307 9.34 -10.11 -2.95
CA MET A 307 8.03 -10.13 -2.31
C MET A 307 7.05 -10.86 -3.23
N VAL A 308 6.54 -12.03 -2.82
CA VAL A 308 5.71 -12.91 -3.64
C VAL A 308 4.34 -13.16 -3.00
N ALA A 309 3.29 -12.96 -3.79
CA ALA A 309 1.92 -13.35 -3.47
C ALA A 309 1.38 -14.20 -4.60
N GLN A 310 1.37 -15.53 -4.40
CA GLN A 310 0.97 -16.48 -5.45
C GLN A 310 -0.11 -17.46 -5.00
N GLY A 311 -1.11 -17.70 -5.86
CA GLY A 311 -2.11 -18.74 -5.62
C GLY A 311 -3.06 -18.47 -4.44
N ASN A 312 -3.14 -17.23 -3.95
CA ASN A 312 -3.95 -16.89 -2.78
C ASN A 312 -5.41 -16.61 -3.17
N THR A 313 -6.33 -16.99 -2.30
CA THR A 313 -7.74 -16.56 -2.34
C THR A 313 -7.96 -15.52 -1.27
N ILE A 314 -8.33 -14.30 -1.67
CA ILE A 314 -8.46 -13.18 -0.74
C ILE A 314 -9.83 -12.53 -0.94
N THR A 315 -10.57 -12.38 0.15
CA THR A 315 -11.79 -11.56 0.20
C THR A 315 -11.55 -10.39 1.14
N VAL A 316 -11.79 -9.17 0.67
CA VAL A 316 -11.79 -7.97 1.49
C VAL A 316 -13.19 -7.38 1.54
N GLU A 317 -13.78 -7.40 2.72
CA GLU A 317 -15.11 -6.87 3.01
C GLU A 317 -15.01 -5.94 4.22
N PRO A 318 -14.82 -4.63 3.98
CA PRO A 318 -14.80 -3.66 5.05
C PRO A 318 -16.15 -3.60 5.77
N SER A 319 -16.10 -3.67 7.09
CA SER A 319 -17.27 -3.57 7.95
C SER A 319 -17.34 -2.16 8.57
N GLY A 320 -18.44 -1.43 8.32
CA GLY A 320 -18.69 -0.10 8.89
C GLY A 320 -19.07 0.98 7.86
N SER A 321 -19.46 2.16 8.35
CA SER A 321 -19.90 3.30 7.53
C SER A 321 -18.74 4.17 6.99
N GLY A 322 -17.50 3.68 7.05
CA GLY A 322 -16.33 4.39 6.55
C GLY A 322 -16.14 4.19 5.05
N ASN A 323 -15.75 5.23 4.32
CA ASN A 323 -15.30 5.08 2.93
C ASN A 323 -13.91 4.43 2.91
N PHE A 324 -13.81 3.12 2.72
CA PHE A 324 -12.54 2.39 2.79
C PHE A 324 -11.72 2.47 1.49
N LYS A 325 -11.42 3.68 0.99
CA LYS A 325 -10.69 3.86 -0.28
C LYS A 325 -9.26 3.28 -0.27
N GLY A 326 -8.68 3.00 0.89
CA GLY A 326 -7.37 2.34 1.05
C GLY A 326 -7.40 0.82 1.25
N ALA A 327 -8.59 0.21 1.33
CA ALA A 327 -8.75 -1.23 1.48
C ALA A 327 -8.44 -1.96 0.18
N ALA A 328 -7.68 -3.06 0.26
CA ALA A 328 -7.31 -3.84 -0.91
C ALA A 328 -7.01 -5.31 -0.61
N CYS A 329 -7.23 -6.21 -1.57
CA CYS A 329 -6.79 -7.60 -1.39
C CYS A 329 -5.27 -7.66 -1.25
N ILE A 330 -4.54 -6.94 -2.11
CA ILE A 330 -3.08 -6.83 -2.07
C ILE A 330 -2.71 -5.35 -2.22
N SER A 331 -1.98 -4.82 -1.23
CA SER A 331 -1.48 -3.45 -1.22
C SER A 331 0.05 -3.45 -1.18
N MET A 332 0.65 -2.59 -2.01
CA MET A 332 2.09 -2.42 -2.12
C MET A 332 2.42 -0.94 -2.10
N ALA A 333 3.21 -0.49 -1.14
CA ALA A 333 3.59 0.91 -0.99
C ALA A 333 5.08 1.05 -0.68
N GLU A 334 5.76 1.93 -1.41
CA GLU A 334 7.17 2.27 -1.15
C GLU A 334 7.33 3.75 -0.80
N LEU A 335 8.33 4.04 0.03
CA LEU A 335 8.64 5.42 0.42
C LEU A 335 9.68 6.05 -0.52
N ASN A 336 10.41 5.22 -1.27
CA ASN A 336 11.40 5.64 -2.24
C ASN A 336 11.17 4.95 -3.59
N ALA A 337 10.69 5.73 -4.58
CA ALA A 337 10.50 5.27 -5.95
C ALA A 337 11.79 4.71 -6.60
N ALA A 338 12.96 5.06 -6.06
CA ALA A 338 14.26 4.77 -6.64
C ALA A 338 14.88 3.45 -6.14
N ALA A 339 14.47 2.92 -4.98
CA ALA A 339 15.08 1.75 -4.32
C ALA A 339 14.04 0.67 -3.95
N ASN A 340 13.07 0.44 -4.83
CA ASN A 340 11.94 -0.46 -4.63
C ASN A 340 12.33 -1.93 -4.36
N GLY A 341 11.52 -2.63 -3.57
CA GLY A 341 11.55 -4.10 -3.51
C GLY A 341 11.13 -4.74 -4.84
N ARG A 342 11.50 -6.01 -5.06
CA ARG A 342 11.05 -6.78 -6.23
C ARG A 342 9.72 -7.48 -5.94
N TYR A 343 8.64 -7.01 -6.57
CA TYR A 343 7.28 -7.52 -6.34
C TYR A 343 6.79 -8.47 -7.45
N ILE A 344 6.23 -9.61 -7.05
CA ILE A 344 5.54 -10.56 -7.94
C ILE A 344 4.19 -10.93 -7.33
N VAL A 345 3.12 -10.59 -8.04
CA VAL A 345 1.73 -10.96 -7.69
C VAL A 345 1.17 -11.78 -8.84
N SER A 346 1.13 -13.10 -8.68
CA SER A 346 0.77 -14.00 -9.78
C SER A 346 -0.22 -15.08 -9.42
N ASP A 347 -0.99 -15.53 -10.41
CA ASP A 347 -1.82 -16.74 -10.32
C ASP A 347 -2.78 -16.77 -9.13
N ASN A 348 -3.23 -15.61 -8.63
CA ASN A 348 -4.22 -15.57 -7.55
C ASN A 348 -5.61 -15.86 -8.14
N PRO A 349 -6.22 -17.02 -7.85
CA PRO A 349 -7.41 -17.49 -8.54
C PRO A 349 -8.68 -16.74 -8.16
N ASN A 350 -8.67 -16.00 -7.05
CA ASN A 350 -9.82 -15.22 -6.60
C ASN A 350 -9.40 -14.10 -5.64
N LEU A 351 -9.37 -12.86 -6.13
CA LEU A 351 -9.23 -11.64 -5.34
C LEU A 351 -10.56 -10.88 -5.37
N THR A 352 -11.35 -11.00 -4.31
CA THR A 352 -12.68 -10.38 -4.22
C THR A 352 -12.66 -9.16 -3.30
N THR A 353 -13.14 -8.02 -3.80
CA THR A 353 -13.43 -6.85 -2.97
C THR A 353 -14.93 -6.56 -2.94
N ILE A 354 -15.44 -6.24 -1.76
CA ILE A 354 -16.83 -5.82 -1.52
C ILE A 354 -16.75 -4.44 -0.87
N SER A 355 -17.17 -3.37 -1.56
CA SER A 355 -17.07 -1.99 -1.03
C SER A 355 -15.64 -1.54 -0.60
N ALA A 356 -14.59 -2.08 -1.23
CA ALA A 356 -13.19 -1.72 -0.98
C ALA A 356 -12.57 -0.92 -2.15
N GLY A 357 -11.43 -0.30 -1.88
CA GLY A 357 -10.73 0.60 -2.80
C GLY A 357 -10.14 -0.10 -4.01
N ALA A 358 -9.42 -1.22 -3.85
CA ALA A 358 -8.88 -1.93 -5.00
C ALA A 358 -8.68 -3.44 -4.82
N GLY A 359 -8.74 -4.22 -5.91
CA GLY A 359 -8.26 -5.61 -5.87
C GLY A 359 -6.76 -5.65 -5.59
N ILE A 360 -5.96 -5.01 -6.44
CA ILE A 360 -4.52 -4.83 -6.27
C ILE A 360 -4.21 -3.33 -6.33
N LEU A 361 -3.49 -2.83 -5.31
CA LEU A 361 -3.08 -1.43 -5.20
C LEU A 361 -1.56 -1.32 -5.17
N THR A 362 -1.00 -0.47 -6.02
CA THR A 362 0.39 -0.02 -5.91
C THR A 362 0.49 1.48 -5.70
N ASN A 363 1.41 1.87 -4.82
CA ASN A 363 1.73 3.26 -4.50
C ASN A 363 3.26 3.44 -4.50
N THR A 364 3.77 4.22 -5.45
CA THR A 364 5.22 4.49 -5.62
C THR A 364 6.02 3.22 -5.95
N VAL A 365 5.33 2.17 -6.43
CA VAL A 365 5.94 0.88 -6.75
C VAL A 365 6.42 0.83 -8.18
N SER A 366 7.63 0.34 -8.39
CA SER A 366 8.29 0.27 -9.68
C SER A 366 8.81 -1.14 -9.97
N ASN A 367 8.80 -1.55 -11.24
CA ASN A 367 9.22 -2.88 -11.71
C ASN A 367 8.43 -4.05 -11.10
N ALA A 368 7.19 -3.83 -10.63
CA ALA A 368 6.33 -4.91 -10.17
C ALA A 368 5.81 -5.75 -11.35
N ARG A 369 5.65 -7.06 -11.11
CA ARG A 369 5.00 -7.98 -12.06
C ARG A 369 3.68 -8.45 -11.47
N ILE A 370 2.57 -8.06 -12.09
CA ILE A 370 1.20 -8.38 -11.69
C ILE A 370 0.57 -9.18 -12.83
N GLU A 371 0.44 -10.50 -12.66
CA GLU A 371 0.03 -11.38 -13.76
C GLU A 371 -0.93 -12.50 -13.43
N ALA A 372 -1.76 -12.89 -14.41
CA ALA A 372 -2.63 -14.06 -14.33
C ALA A 372 -3.57 -14.08 -13.10
N ASN A 373 -3.92 -12.91 -12.56
CA ASN A 373 -4.84 -12.80 -11.42
C ASN A 373 -6.30 -12.74 -11.88
N GLN A 374 -7.20 -13.33 -11.10
CA GLN A 374 -8.65 -13.20 -11.26
C GLN A 374 -9.19 -12.29 -10.16
N ILE A 375 -9.70 -11.13 -10.56
CA ILE A 375 -10.09 -10.05 -9.66
C ILE A 375 -11.57 -9.76 -9.85
N PHE A 376 -12.31 -9.74 -8.74
CA PHE A 376 -13.74 -9.47 -8.69
C PHE A 376 -13.97 -8.26 -7.79
N THR A 377 -14.45 -7.15 -8.34
CA THR A 377 -14.86 -6.02 -7.50
C THR A 377 -16.37 -5.88 -7.53
N THR A 378 -16.96 -5.89 -6.34
CA THR A 378 -18.40 -5.82 -6.16
C THR A 378 -18.78 -4.60 -5.36
N GLU A 379 -19.86 -3.95 -5.79
CA GLU A 379 -20.49 -2.94 -4.96
C GLU A 379 -21.18 -3.64 -3.77
N GLY A 380 -20.78 -3.30 -2.55
CA GLY A 380 -21.56 -3.62 -1.36
C GLY A 380 -22.67 -2.58 -1.13
N ILE A 381 -23.24 -2.58 0.08
CA ILE A 381 -24.39 -1.71 0.44
C ILE A 381 -24.02 -0.21 0.41
N LEU A 382 -22.73 0.12 0.53
CA LEU A 382 -22.20 1.48 0.42
C LEU A 382 -21.15 1.52 -0.71
N PRO A 383 -21.41 2.18 -1.85
CA PRO A 383 -20.44 2.24 -2.93
C PRO A 383 -19.25 3.10 -2.52
N ALA A 384 -18.05 2.52 -2.46
CA ALA A 384 -16.82 3.30 -2.38
C ALA A 384 -16.62 4.04 -3.72
N PRO A 385 -16.62 5.39 -3.77
CA PRO A 385 -16.39 6.11 -5.01
C PRO A 385 -14.96 5.89 -5.49
N GLY A 386 -14.78 5.43 -6.73
CA GLY A 386 -13.48 5.28 -7.38
C GLY A 386 -12.77 3.93 -7.22
N SER A 387 -13.49 2.84 -6.93
CA SER A 387 -12.88 1.50 -6.78
C SER A 387 -12.22 1.00 -8.07
N ALA A 388 -11.09 0.28 -7.94
CA ALA A 388 -10.34 -0.26 -9.08
C ALA A 388 -10.11 -1.77 -8.97
N GLY A 389 -10.12 -2.52 -10.07
CA GLY A 389 -9.59 -3.89 -10.07
C GLY A 389 -8.10 -3.88 -9.76
N ILE A 390 -7.35 -3.14 -10.56
CA ILE A 390 -5.91 -2.88 -10.38
C ILE A 390 -5.67 -1.38 -10.42
N ALA A 391 -5.04 -0.83 -9.39
CA ALA A 391 -4.65 0.59 -9.31
C ALA A 391 -3.12 0.72 -9.25
N ILE A 392 -2.54 1.49 -10.17
CA ILE A 392 -1.11 1.76 -10.28
C ILE A 392 -0.86 3.26 -10.12
N THR A 393 -0.20 3.67 -9.03
CA THR A 393 0.01 5.08 -8.70
C THR A 393 1.48 5.41 -8.42
N ALA A 394 1.98 6.53 -8.96
CA ALA A 394 3.35 7.07 -8.75
C ALA A 394 4.54 6.11 -9.03
N GLY A 395 4.31 5.01 -9.74
CA GLY A 395 5.31 4.00 -10.06
C GLY A 395 5.98 4.17 -11.42
N ASN A 396 6.91 3.28 -11.77
CA ASN A 396 7.35 3.11 -13.14
C ASN A 396 7.65 1.66 -13.55
N ARG A 397 7.64 1.37 -14.85
CA ARG A 397 8.08 0.07 -15.40
C ARG A 397 7.34 -1.15 -14.83
N ASN A 398 6.09 -0.99 -14.40
CA ASN A 398 5.28 -2.09 -13.92
C ASN A 398 4.72 -2.89 -15.10
N THR A 399 4.65 -4.22 -14.94
CA THR A 399 4.08 -5.13 -15.95
C THR A 399 2.78 -5.72 -15.42
N ILE A 400 1.68 -5.41 -16.10
CA ILE A 400 0.32 -5.85 -15.79
C ILE A 400 -0.15 -6.75 -16.95
N LEU A 401 -0.11 -8.06 -16.71
CA LEU A 401 -0.21 -9.06 -17.77
C LEU A 401 -1.30 -10.10 -17.51
N CYS A 402 -2.24 -10.28 -18.43
CA CYS A 402 -3.20 -11.38 -18.40
C CYS A 402 -4.04 -11.49 -17.13
N ASN A 403 -4.30 -10.35 -16.51
CA ASN A 403 -5.25 -10.27 -15.44
C ASN A 403 -6.66 -10.26 -16.01
N THR A 404 -7.59 -10.84 -15.27
CA THR A 404 -9.02 -10.73 -15.55
C THR A 404 -9.66 -9.95 -14.43
N VAL A 405 -10.28 -8.82 -14.77
CA VAL A 405 -11.01 -7.97 -13.84
C VAL A 405 -12.48 -8.01 -14.21
N THR A 406 -13.31 -8.46 -13.28
CA THR A 406 -14.77 -8.45 -13.41
C THR A 406 -15.36 -7.55 -12.35
N ASN A 407 -15.99 -6.47 -12.78
CA ASN A 407 -16.67 -5.54 -11.90
C ASN A 407 -18.19 -5.75 -12.00
N THR A 408 -18.94 -5.34 -10.97
CA THR A 408 -20.41 -5.27 -11.06
C THR A 408 -20.83 -3.81 -11.24
N ILE A 409 -21.60 -3.52 -12.30
CA ILE A 409 -22.17 -2.18 -12.52
C ILE A 409 -23.52 -2.16 -11.81
N SER A 410 -23.59 -1.69 -10.56
CA SER A 410 -24.87 -1.42 -9.90
C SER A 410 -25.01 0.06 -9.58
N SER A 411 -25.10 0.89 -10.61
CA SER A 411 -25.32 2.35 -10.55
C SER A 411 -24.10 3.24 -10.27
N ASN A 412 -22.92 2.71 -9.91
CA ASN A 412 -21.72 3.52 -9.72
C ASN A 412 -20.91 3.74 -11.02
N LEU A 413 -20.94 4.95 -11.57
CA LEU A 413 -20.20 5.35 -12.79
C LEU A 413 -18.70 5.65 -12.54
N THR A 414 -18.13 5.29 -11.38
CA THR A 414 -16.72 5.60 -11.03
C THR A 414 -15.79 4.39 -10.94
N THR A 415 -16.30 3.15 -11.10
CA THR A 415 -15.48 1.93 -11.01
C THR A 415 -14.51 1.80 -12.19
N LYS A 416 -13.31 1.32 -11.92
CA LYS A 416 -12.23 1.19 -12.90
C LYS A 416 -11.77 -0.26 -12.99
N GLY A 417 -11.59 -0.80 -14.19
CA GLY A 417 -10.97 -2.11 -14.36
C GLY A 417 -9.49 -2.04 -13.99
N ILE A 418 -8.76 -1.22 -14.74
CA ILE A 418 -7.38 -0.82 -14.48
C ILE A 418 -7.31 0.71 -14.36
N TYR A 419 -6.68 1.21 -13.31
CA TYR A 419 -6.44 2.63 -13.06
C TYR A 419 -4.93 2.92 -13.03
N ASN A 420 -4.48 3.87 -13.83
CA ASN A 420 -3.11 4.39 -13.80
C ASN A 420 -3.14 5.87 -13.46
N SER A 421 -2.37 6.30 -12.47
CA SER A 421 -2.21 7.72 -12.18
C SER A 421 -0.76 8.09 -11.87
N GLN A 422 -0.26 9.06 -12.62
CA GLN A 422 1.13 9.55 -12.50
C GLN A 422 2.17 8.42 -12.52
N SER A 423 1.95 7.37 -13.31
CA SER A 423 2.83 6.20 -13.37
C SER A 423 3.20 5.86 -14.81
N SER A 424 4.51 5.83 -15.09
CA SER A 424 5.08 5.88 -16.45
C SER A 424 5.78 4.58 -16.84
N ASN A 425 6.05 4.38 -18.13
CA ASN A 425 6.75 3.18 -18.64
C ASN A 425 6.04 1.86 -18.31
N ASN A 426 4.74 1.89 -18.03
CA ASN A 426 4.01 0.69 -17.64
C ASN A 426 3.62 -0.12 -18.87
N ARG A 427 3.45 -1.42 -18.68
CA ARG A 427 3.01 -2.34 -19.72
C ARG A 427 1.70 -3.01 -19.30
N TYR A 428 0.66 -2.82 -20.11
CA TYR A 428 -0.67 -3.38 -19.91
C TYR A 428 -1.00 -4.31 -21.06
N ASP A 429 -0.80 -5.61 -20.83
CA ASP A 429 -0.86 -6.59 -21.91
C ASP A 429 -1.90 -7.69 -21.64
N CYS A 430 -2.70 -7.99 -22.66
CA CYS A 430 -3.61 -9.13 -22.69
C CYS A 430 -4.56 -9.22 -21.48
N ASN A 431 -4.92 -8.09 -20.86
CA ASN A 431 -5.86 -8.06 -19.74
C ASN A 431 -7.30 -8.11 -20.25
N ASN A 432 -8.17 -8.81 -19.51
CA ASN A 432 -9.60 -8.87 -19.80
C ASN A 432 -10.39 -8.08 -18.75
N LEU A 433 -11.16 -7.08 -19.20
CA LEU A 433 -11.81 -6.09 -18.34
C LEU A 433 -13.31 -6.08 -18.62
N PHE A 434 -14.09 -6.57 -17.68
CA PHE A 434 -15.53 -6.77 -17.81
C PHE A 434 -16.32 -5.85 -16.90
N SER A 435 -17.37 -5.24 -17.45
CA SER A 435 -18.45 -4.60 -16.66
C SER A 435 -17.96 -3.56 -15.64
N SER A 436 -17.01 -2.71 -16.02
CA SER A 436 -16.55 -1.56 -15.24
C SER A 436 -17.19 -0.26 -15.77
N ALA A 437 -17.23 0.81 -14.96
CA ALA A 437 -17.59 2.12 -15.50
C ALA A 437 -16.53 2.59 -16.52
N ASN A 438 -15.26 2.45 -16.17
CA ASN A 438 -14.15 2.60 -17.11
C ASN A 438 -13.36 1.29 -17.14
N GLY A 439 -13.21 0.67 -18.32
CA GLY A 439 -12.36 -0.52 -18.46
C GLY A 439 -10.93 -0.20 -18.07
N MET A 440 -10.28 0.70 -18.80
CA MET A 440 -8.98 1.29 -18.47
C MET A 440 -9.12 2.80 -18.29
N PHE A 441 -8.54 3.34 -17.22
CA PHE A 441 -8.55 4.76 -16.91
C PHE A 441 -7.13 5.25 -16.67
N PHE A 442 -6.72 6.27 -17.41
CA PHE A 442 -5.42 6.92 -17.24
C PHE A 442 -5.61 8.35 -16.78
N SER A 443 -4.74 8.74 -15.85
CA SER A 443 -4.68 10.06 -15.23
C SER A 443 -3.25 10.55 -15.08
N GLY A 444 -3.06 11.85 -15.22
CA GLY A 444 -1.78 12.49 -15.01
C GLY A 444 -0.80 12.30 -16.16
N THR A 445 0.03 13.32 -16.33
CA THR A 445 0.99 13.46 -17.43
C THR A 445 2.03 12.36 -17.42
N LEU A 446 2.38 11.84 -16.23
CA LEU A 446 3.29 10.71 -16.10
C LEU A 446 2.64 9.36 -16.41
N SER A 447 1.52 9.30 -17.12
CA SER A 447 1.07 8.08 -17.81
C SER A 447 1.87 7.75 -19.08
N MET A 448 2.84 8.61 -19.42
CA MET A 448 3.58 8.57 -20.68
C MET A 448 4.44 7.31 -20.84
N ASN A 449 4.73 7.00 -22.11
CA ASN A 449 5.48 5.82 -22.51
C ASN A 449 4.87 4.51 -21.99
N THR A 450 3.54 4.48 -21.86
CA THR A 450 2.81 3.27 -21.47
C THR A 450 2.52 2.46 -22.73
N SER A 451 2.72 1.14 -22.67
CA SER A 451 2.34 0.24 -23.76
C SER A 451 1.04 -0.48 -23.41
N MET A 452 0.06 -0.44 -24.32
CA MET A 452 -1.22 -1.14 -24.19
C MET A 452 -1.42 -2.12 -25.34
N LYS A 453 -1.31 -3.42 -25.07
CA LYS A 453 -1.28 -4.45 -26.12
C LYS A 453 -2.24 -5.62 -25.84
N GLY A 454 -3.19 -5.87 -26.72
CA GLY A 454 -4.07 -7.04 -26.70
C GLY A 454 -5.11 -7.05 -25.58
N ASN A 455 -5.38 -5.91 -24.94
CA ASN A 455 -6.37 -5.83 -23.87
C ASN A 455 -7.79 -5.94 -24.44
N LYS A 456 -8.68 -6.62 -23.73
CA LYS A 456 -10.10 -6.75 -24.07
C LYS A 456 -10.94 -5.95 -23.07
N MET A 457 -11.65 -4.95 -23.57
CA MET A 457 -12.63 -4.15 -22.83
C MET A 457 -14.03 -4.57 -23.26
N ASP A 458 -14.76 -5.26 -22.37
CA ASP A 458 -16.04 -5.91 -22.69
C ASP A 458 -17.18 -5.42 -21.78
N ASN A 459 -18.27 -4.93 -22.37
CA ASN A 459 -19.47 -4.46 -21.66
C ASN A 459 -19.22 -3.40 -20.56
N ASN A 460 -18.23 -2.53 -20.75
CA ASN A 460 -17.95 -1.42 -19.83
C ASN A 460 -18.88 -0.22 -20.11
N TYR A 461 -19.04 0.73 -19.20
CA TYR A 461 -19.73 1.99 -19.52
C TYR A 461 -18.92 2.81 -20.56
N ILE A 462 -17.60 2.92 -20.35
CA ILE A 462 -16.58 3.35 -21.31
C ILE A 462 -15.44 2.31 -21.30
N GLY A 463 -14.94 1.91 -22.47
CA GLY A 463 -13.83 0.96 -22.54
C GLY A 463 -12.49 1.56 -22.11
N LEU A 464 -12.08 2.66 -22.76
CA LEU A 464 -10.86 3.40 -22.46
C LEU A 464 -11.18 4.86 -22.15
N TYR A 465 -10.69 5.37 -21.04
CA TYR A 465 -10.85 6.77 -20.64
C TYR A 465 -9.49 7.41 -20.33
N LEU A 466 -9.15 8.46 -21.07
CA LEU A 466 -8.02 9.34 -20.76
C LEU A 466 -8.57 10.66 -20.22
N ASP A 467 -8.18 11.05 -19.01
CA ASP A 467 -8.59 12.34 -18.47
C ASP A 467 -7.87 13.52 -19.14
N ASN A 468 -8.19 14.74 -18.71
CA ASN A 468 -7.66 16.01 -19.22
C ASN A 468 -6.14 16.20 -18.97
N THR A 469 -5.50 15.31 -18.23
CA THR A 469 -4.07 15.33 -17.92
C THR A 469 -3.34 14.09 -18.42
N ALA A 470 -4.05 13.11 -18.98
CA ALA A 470 -3.46 11.85 -19.41
C ALA A 470 -2.72 11.97 -20.75
N VAL A 471 -1.48 11.49 -20.74
CA VAL A 471 -0.64 11.32 -21.93
C VAL A 471 -0.08 9.91 -21.87
N ILE A 472 -0.46 9.01 -22.79
CA ILE A 472 0.01 7.62 -22.84
C ILE A 472 1.07 7.38 -23.93
N GLY A 473 1.16 8.26 -24.93
CA GLY A 473 2.01 8.06 -26.11
C GLY A 473 1.31 7.27 -27.22
N GLN A 474 1.93 7.24 -28.41
CA GLN A 474 1.41 6.49 -29.57
C GLN A 474 1.41 4.97 -29.35
N GLN A 475 0.41 4.29 -29.91
CA GLN A 475 0.15 2.85 -29.73
C GLN A 475 -0.04 2.13 -31.08
N PRO A 476 0.92 1.34 -31.60
CA PRO A 476 2.34 1.28 -31.22
C PRO A 476 3.11 2.53 -31.65
N ILE A 477 4.35 2.64 -31.22
CA ILE A 477 5.32 3.60 -31.77
C ILE A 477 5.69 3.13 -33.18
N VAL A 478 5.42 3.97 -34.17
CA VAL A 478 5.71 3.64 -35.57
C VAL A 478 7.23 3.52 -35.74
N PRO A 479 7.78 2.38 -36.23
CA PRO A 479 9.22 2.21 -36.32
C PRO A 479 9.86 3.15 -37.34
N SER A 480 11.13 3.47 -37.08
CA SER A 480 12.06 4.03 -38.06
C SER A 480 12.12 3.20 -39.36
N PRO A 481 12.46 3.80 -40.52
CA PRO A 481 12.55 3.11 -41.79
C PRO A 481 13.52 1.91 -41.73
N GLY A 482 13.03 0.68 -41.91
CA GLY A 482 13.85 -0.54 -41.98
C GLY A 482 13.42 -1.70 -41.07
N ASN A 483 12.47 -1.51 -40.16
CA ASN A 483 11.92 -2.59 -39.33
C ASN A 483 10.63 -3.14 -39.96
N PRO A 484 10.51 -4.46 -40.25
CA PRO A 484 9.29 -5.03 -40.82
C PRO A 484 8.14 -4.92 -39.80
N TYR A 485 7.27 -3.92 -40.01
CA TYR A 485 5.98 -3.61 -39.36
C TYR A 485 5.70 -4.35 -38.04
N PRO A 486 5.72 -3.70 -36.86
CA PRO A 486 5.21 -4.34 -35.66
C PRO A 486 3.74 -4.66 -35.88
N ALA A 487 3.31 -5.77 -35.30
CA ALA A 487 1.89 -6.06 -35.20
C ALA A 487 1.23 -4.91 -34.42
N TYR A 488 0.18 -4.28 -34.96
CA TYR A 488 -0.63 -3.30 -34.24
C TYR A 488 -1.09 -3.90 -32.92
N HIS A 489 -1.22 -3.09 -31.89
CA HIS A 489 -1.40 -3.59 -30.53
C HIS A 489 -2.65 -4.44 -30.28
N GLY A 490 -3.64 -4.44 -31.16
CA GLY A 490 -4.71 -5.45 -31.12
C GLY A 490 -5.62 -5.39 -29.91
N ASN A 491 -5.73 -4.22 -29.25
CA ASN A 491 -6.73 -4.00 -28.22
C ASN A 491 -8.14 -4.16 -28.80
N LYS A 492 -9.07 -4.70 -28.01
CA LYS A 492 -10.43 -5.06 -28.42
C LYS A 492 -11.48 -4.38 -27.55
N TRP A 493 -12.47 -3.77 -28.18
CA TRP A 493 -13.69 -3.21 -27.61
C TRP A 493 -14.86 -4.09 -28.04
N THR A 494 -15.41 -4.86 -27.11
CA THR A 494 -16.50 -5.83 -27.40
C THR A 494 -17.72 -5.56 -26.54
N GLY A 495 -18.86 -6.11 -26.96
CA GLY A 495 -20.11 -5.97 -26.22
C GLY A 495 -20.76 -4.60 -26.35
N THR A 496 -21.57 -4.21 -25.36
CA THR A 496 -22.31 -2.94 -25.35
C THR A 496 -21.71 -1.93 -24.39
N PHE A 497 -21.53 -0.69 -24.85
CA PHE A 497 -21.03 0.41 -24.02
C PHE A 497 -22.16 1.29 -23.50
N GLY A 498 -22.27 1.44 -22.18
CA GLY A 498 -23.35 2.20 -21.55
C GLY A 498 -23.36 3.69 -21.91
N SER A 499 -22.18 4.26 -22.19
CA SER A 499 -22.03 5.64 -22.68
C SER A 499 -22.24 5.81 -24.18
N THR A 500 -22.42 4.70 -24.92
CA THR A 500 -22.26 4.56 -26.39
C THR A 500 -20.83 4.67 -26.94
N TYR A 501 -19.87 5.11 -26.12
CA TYR A 501 -18.47 5.28 -26.52
C TYR A 501 -17.59 4.14 -26.00
N GLY A 502 -16.78 3.57 -26.88
CA GLY A 502 -15.75 2.59 -26.52
C GLY A 502 -14.48 3.25 -26.00
N ALA A 503 -14.16 4.46 -26.46
CA ALA A 503 -13.00 5.21 -26.01
C ALA A 503 -13.26 6.72 -25.95
N VAL A 504 -12.71 7.39 -24.94
CA VAL A 504 -12.80 8.83 -24.73
C VAL A 504 -11.43 9.38 -24.37
N ASN A 505 -11.05 10.50 -25.00
CA ASN A 505 -9.85 11.25 -24.67
C ASN A 505 -10.25 12.70 -24.30
N MET A 506 -10.14 13.04 -23.02
CA MET A 506 -10.43 14.39 -22.53
C MET A 506 -9.25 15.35 -22.70
N ASN A 507 -8.06 14.85 -23.00
CA ASN A 507 -6.90 15.65 -23.42
C ASN A 507 -7.01 15.99 -24.93
N ALA A 508 -7.95 16.86 -25.27
CA ALA A 508 -8.44 17.04 -26.64
C ALA A 508 -8.80 18.50 -27.03
N ASN A 509 -8.08 19.51 -26.51
CA ASN A 509 -8.34 20.91 -26.87
C ASN A 509 -7.96 21.21 -28.32
N THR A 510 -6.87 20.62 -28.79
CA THR A 510 -6.38 20.73 -30.16
C THR A 510 -6.24 19.36 -30.80
N PHE A 511 -6.24 19.33 -32.14
CA PHE A 511 -5.94 18.10 -32.87
C PHE A 511 -4.55 17.53 -32.53
N ASN A 512 -3.57 18.39 -32.19
CA ASN A 512 -2.24 17.94 -31.82
C ASN A 512 -2.21 17.24 -30.45
N ASP A 513 -3.07 17.62 -29.51
CA ASP A 513 -3.18 16.97 -28.18
C ASP A 513 -3.67 15.53 -28.34
N LEU A 514 -4.64 15.33 -29.24
CA LEU A 514 -5.17 14.01 -29.60
C LEU A 514 -4.09 13.09 -30.18
N LEU A 515 -3.17 13.62 -30.98
CA LEU A 515 -2.10 12.84 -31.61
C LEU A 515 -1.07 12.31 -30.61
N GLN A 516 -0.91 12.94 -29.44
CA GLN A 516 -0.02 12.44 -28.38
C GLN A 516 -0.48 11.10 -27.80
N ASN A 517 -1.76 10.75 -27.98
CA ASN A 517 -2.38 9.52 -27.50
C ASN A 517 -2.82 8.59 -28.64
N ARG A 518 -2.26 8.77 -29.85
CA ARG A 518 -2.76 8.12 -31.07
C ARG A 518 -2.68 6.59 -31.02
N PHE A 519 -3.77 5.92 -31.33
CA PHE A 519 -3.82 4.49 -31.63
C PHE A 519 -3.75 4.26 -33.14
N THR A 520 -2.80 3.45 -33.58
CA THR A 520 -2.70 3.00 -34.96
C THR A 520 -3.26 1.59 -35.07
N ILE A 521 -4.25 1.38 -35.93
CA ILE A 521 -5.01 0.13 -36.06
C ILE A 521 -4.98 -0.36 -37.51
N ARG A 522 -4.95 -1.68 -37.70
CA ARG A 522 -5.16 -2.28 -39.02
C ARG A 522 -6.60 -2.13 -39.50
N ASP A 523 -6.76 -1.64 -40.70
CA ASP A 523 -8.00 -1.72 -41.47
C ASP A 523 -8.20 -3.17 -41.97
N LEU A 524 -9.07 -3.94 -41.30
CA LEU A 524 -9.39 -5.32 -41.66
C LEU A 524 -10.68 -5.34 -42.49
N ALA A 525 -10.64 -5.88 -43.72
CA ALA A 525 -11.72 -5.76 -44.71
C ALA A 525 -13.07 -6.48 -44.38
N SER A 526 -13.33 -6.95 -43.15
CA SER A 526 -14.64 -7.50 -42.72
C SER A 526 -14.67 -7.83 -41.22
N GLY A 527 -15.80 -7.58 -40.53
CA GLY A 527 -16.21 -8.19 -39.24
C GLY A 527 -15.31 -7.92 -38.01
N ASP A 528 -14.06 -8.36 -38.07
CA ASP A 528 -13.03 -8.20 -37.02
C ASP A 528 -12.58 -6.74 -36.85
N GLN A 529 -12.78 -5.86 -37.84
CA GLN A 529 -12.49 -4.43 -37.69
C GLN A 529 -13.33 -3.77 -36.59
N ALA A 530 -14.58 -4.21 -36.41
CA ALA A 530 -15.52 -3.58 -35.49
C ALA A 530 -15.07 -3.69 -34.03
N VAL A 531 -14.29 -4.71 -33.67
CA VAL A 531 -13.80 -4.88 -32.31
C VAL A 531 -12.51 -4.12 -32.04
N HIS A 532 -11.76 -3.70 -33.06
CA HIS A 532 -10.51 -2.95 -32.86
C HIS A 532 -10.68 -1.44 -32.98
N LEU A 533 -11.78 -0.97 -33.58
CA LEU A 533 -12.10 0.44 -33.75
C LEU A 533 -13.28 0.85 -32.85
N PRO A 534 -13.03 1.52 -31.71
CA PRO A 534 -14.10 1.95 -30.83
C PRO A 534 -14.88 3.14 -31.39
N VAL A 535 -16.14 3.28 -30.96
CA VAL A 535 -16.90 4.53 -31.14
C VAL A 535 -16.32 5.59 -30.21
N VAL A 536 -16.04 6.78 -30.75
CA VAL A 536 -15.49 7.93 -30.01
C VAL A 536 -16.41 9.15 -30.09
N PRO A 537 -16.35 10.08 -29.13
CA PRO A 537 -17.13 11.32 -29.19
C PRO A 537 -16.82 12.19 -30.41
N ASN A 538 -17.88 12.75 -31.02
CA ASN A 538 -17.78 13.61 -32.21
C ASN A 538 -18.11 15.10 -31.89
N GLY A 539 -17.71 15.59 -30.71
CA GLY A 539 -17.85 17.01 -30.34
C GLY A 539 -19.24 17.44 -29.85
N ILE A 540 -20.07 16.51 -29.37
CA ILE A 540 -21.37 16.83 -28.75
C ILE A 540 -21.13 17.20 -27.29
N VAL A 541 -21.49 18.42 -26.89
CA VAL A 541 -21.40 18.93 -25.51
C VAL A 541 -22.03 17.92 -24.53
N PRO A 542 -21.34 17.54 -23.43
CA PRO A 542 -20.11 18.11 -22.88
C PRO A 542 -18.80 17.50 -23.41
N TRP A 543 -18.83 16.61 -24.41
CA TRP A 543 -17.66 15.86 -24.86
C TRP A 543 -16.84 16.59 -25.93
N PRO A 544 -15.49 16.51 -25.88
CA PRO A 544 -14.63 17.04 -26.93
C PRO A 544 -14.80 16.28 -28.25
N ASN A 545 -14.35 16.89 -29.36
CA ASN A 545 -14.24 16.18 -30.63
C ASN A 545 -13.03 15.26 -30.57
N ASN A 546 -13.24 13.95 -30.54
CA ASN A 546 -12.19 12.93 -30.47
C ASN A 546 -11.94 12.27 -31.83
N ASN A 547 -12.27 12.92 -32.95
CA ASN A 547 -11.89 12.39 -34.26
C ASN A 547 -10.37 12.55 -34.50
N GLY A 548 -9.73 11.47 -34.96
CA GLY A 548 -8.37 11.51 -35.52
C GLY A 548 -7.24 11.00 -34.62
N TRP A 549 -7.51 10.59 -33.38
CA TRP A 549 -6.55 9.82 -32.56
C TRP A 549 -6.62 8.31 -32.79
N PHE A 550 -7.56 7.82 -33.59
CA PHE A 550 -7.56 6.45 -34.12
C PHE A 550 -7.22 6.52 -35.60
N ASP A 551 -6.05 6.01 -35.95
CA ASP A 551 -5.47 6.06 -37.29
C ASP A 551 -5.50 4.68 -37.95
N LEU A 552 -6.17 4.58 -39.11
CA LEU A 552 -6.41 3.33 -39.81
C LEU A 552 -5.35 3.09 -40.89
N GLN A 553 -4.73 1.92 -40.85
CA GLN A 553 -3.64 1.54 -41.75
C GLN A 553 -4.02 0.31 -42.59
N SER A 554 -3.68 0.34 -43.88
CA SER A 554 -4.09 -0.69 -44.85
C SER A 554 -3.15 -1.90 -44.94
N THR A 555 -2.00 -1.88 -44.26
CA THR A 555 -0.97 -2.95 -44.27
C THR A 555 -0.62 -3.36 -42.83
N GLY A 556 0.33 -4.27 -42.62
CA GLY A 556 0.72 -4.75 -41.27
C GLY A 556 -0.12 -5.91 -40.74
N SER A 557 0.20 -6.41 -39.55
CA SER A 557 -0.54 -7.47 -38.83
C SER A 557 -1.13 -6.93 -37.54
N THR A 558 -2.19 -7.55 -37.01
CA THR A 558 -2.74 -7.19 -35.69
C THR A 558 -2.23 -8.20 -34.67
N PHE A 559 -1.80 -7.74 -33.51
CA PHE A 559 -1.37 -8.58 -32.41
C PHE A 559 -2.56 -9.33 -31.81
N GLU A 560 -2.32 -10.58 -31.45
CA GLU A 560 -3.31 -11.46 -30.82
C GLU A 560 -2.68 -12.14 -29.61
N CYS A 561 -3.44 -12.20 -28.51
CA CYS A 561 -3.02 -12.88 -27.30
C CYS A 561 -3.10 -14.40 -27.51
N HIS A 562 -1.96 -15.07 -27.70
CA HIS A 562 -1.90 -16.52 -27.86
C HIS A 562 -1.40 -17.24 -26.60
N PRO A 563 -2.01 -18.38 -26.19
CA PRO A 563 -1.39 -19.31 -25.27
C PRO A 563 -0.25 -20.07 -25.99
N SER A 564 0.98 -19.96 -25.50
CA SER A 564 2.11 -20.77 -26.02
C SER A 564 2.13 -22.14 -25.35
N PRO A 565 2.38 -23.25 -26.08
CA PRO A 565 2.54 -24.57 -25.47
C PRO A 565 3.68 -24.58 -24.45
N GLY A 566 3.40 -24.99 -23.21
CA GLY A 566 4.39 -25.08 -22.13
C GLY A 566 4.60 -23.81 -21.29
N ILE A 567 3.93 -22.70 -21.62
CA ILE A 567 3.91 -21.48 -20.78
C ILE A 567 2.50 -21.34 -20.18
N PRO A 568 2.33 -21.44 -18.84
CA PRO A 568 1.06 -21.16 -18.20
C PRO A 568 0.71 -19.70 -18.47
N VAL A 569 -0.36 -19.51 -19.25
CA VAL A 569 -1.06 -18.24 -19.51
C VAL A 569 -0.20 -17.15 -20.18
N CYS A 570 -0.48 -16.90 -21.48
CA CYS A 570 -0.01 -15.73 -22.24
C CYS A 570 1.47 -15.63 -22.67
N GLY A 571 2.12 -16.74 -23.05
CA GLY A 571 3.44 -16.69 -23.67
C GLY A 571 3.56 -15.76 -24.89
N GLY A 572 2.47 -15.49 -25.61
CA GLY A 572 2.44 -14.54 -26.73
C GLY A 572 2.53 -13.06 -26.32
N ALA A 573 2.20 -12.70 -25.09
CA ALA A 573 2.32 -11.33 -24.61
C ALA A 573 3.79 -10.92 -24.48
N LEU A 574 4.67 -11.80 -23.98
CA LEU A 574 6.11 -11.54 -23.90
C LEU A 574 6.79 -11.47 -25.29
N ALA A 575 6.15 -11.99 -26.33
CA ALA A 575 6.64 -11.94 -27.72
C ALA A 575 6.23 -10.62 -28.40
N GLY A 576 7.22 -9.81 -28.75
CA GLY A 576 7.05 -8.51 -29.42
C GLY A 576 7.21 -7.34 -28.46
N GLY A 577 8.47 -7.06 -28.10
CA GLY A 577 8.87 -5.73 -27.63
C GLY A 577 8.72 -4.74 -28.79
N GLY A 578 8.23 -3.54 -28.49
CA GLY A 578 7.88 -2.57 -29.52
C GLY A 578 8.02 -1.12 -29.07
N ASP A 579 7.61 -0.81 -27.84
CA ASP A 579 7.50 0.59 -27.39
C ASP A 579 8.35 0.86 -26.15
N GLU A 580 9.63 0.49 -26.20
CA GLU A 580 10.55 0.62 -25.05
C GLU A 580 11.03 2.07 -24.82
N LYS A 581 10.70 3.00 -25.71
CA LYS A 581 11.16 4.40 -25.67
C LYS A 581 10.00 5.32 -25.96
N MET A 582 9.99 6.54 -25.42
CA MET A 582 8.97 7.52 -25.75
C MET A 582 8.93 7.80 -27.28
N GLU A 583 7.81 8.30 -27.79
CA GLU A 583 7.75 8.75 -29.18
C GLU A 583 8.54 10.06 -29.38
N GLU A 584 9.22 10.18 -30.52
CA GLU A 584 10.08 11.34 -30.83
C GLU A 584 9.32 12.67 -30.87
N GLY A 585 8.12 12.69 -31.44
CA GLY A 585 7.28 13.89 -31.50
C GLY A 585 6.88 14.40 -30.10
N LEU A 586 6.50 13.49 -29.20
CA LEU A 586 6.18 13.81 -27.81
C LEU A 586 7.42 14.34 -27.06
N ARG A 587 8.57 13.66 -27.18
CA ARG A 587 9.84 14.12 -26.58
C ARG A 587 10.21 15.53 -27.03
N MET A 588 10.19 15.78 -28.34
CA MET A 588 10.54 17.08 -28.89
C MET A 588 9.55 18.18 -28.46
N SER A 589 8.26 17.85 -28.34
CA SER A 589 7.26 18.79 -27.83
C SER A 589 7.59 19.24 -26.39
N ILE A 590 8.03 18.31 -25.53
CA ILE A 590 8.42 18.60 -24.15
C ILE A 590 9.70 19.45 -24.11
N VAL A 591 10.71 19.09 -24.91
CA VAL A 591 11.99 19.82 -25.01
C VAL A 591 11.80 21.24 -25.52
N GLN A 592 10.86 21.45 -26.43
CA GLN A 592 10.47 22.77 -26.95
C GLN A 592 9.48 23.52 -26.03
N ASP A 593 9.18 22.98 -24.84
CA ASP A 593 8.28 23.58 -23.86
C ASP A 593 6.84 23.77 -24.36
N SER A 594 6.35 22.87 -25.21
CA SER A 594 4.95 22.84 -25.66
C SER A 594 4.03 22.26 -24.57
N SER A 595 2.75 22.64 -24.57
CA SER A 595 1.74 21.98 -23.73
C SER A 595 1.45 20.58 -24.25
N VAL A 596 1.34 19.61 -23.34
CA VAL A 596 0.98 18.22 -23.65
C VAL A 596 -0.32 17.76 -22.99
N THR A 597 -0.91 18.64 -22.17
CA THR A 597 -2.20 18.43 -21.48
C THR A 597 -3.10 19.66 -21.67
N VAL A 598 -4.40 19.48 -21.42
CA VAL A 598 -5.37 20.59 -21.48
C VAL A 598 -5.60 21.28 -20.15
N GLU A 599 -5.37 20.58 -19.03
CA GLU A 599 -5.41 21.14 -17.68
C GLU A 599 -4.07 20.93 -16.95
N TYR A 600 -3.85 21.71 -15.89
CA TYR A 600 -2.63 21.65 -15.07
C TYR A 600 -1.34 21.82 -15.91
N ILE A 601 -1.36 22.74 -16.89
CA ILE A 601 -0.29 22.86 -17.90
C ILE A 601 1.09 23.13 -17.26
N PRO A 602 1.27 24.08 -16.33
CA PRO A 602 2.58 24.31 -15.71
C PRO A 602 3.12 23.07 -14.99
N GLU A 603 2.27 22.40 -14.19
CA GLU A 603 2.64 21.21 -13.43
C GLU A 603 2.91 20.01 -14.34
N SER A 604 2.10 19.85 -15.39
CA SER A 604 2.26 18.80 -16.40
C SER A 604 3.57 18.96 -17.15
N LYS A 605 3.92 20.19 -17.54
CA LYS A 605 5.20 20.50 -18.17
C LYS A 605 6.38 20.21 -17.25
N SER A 606 6.26 20.56 -15.96
CA SER A 606 7.34 20.37 -14.99
C SER A 606 7.63 18.88 -14.80
N MET A 607 6.60 18.06 -14.60
CA MET A 607 6.71 16.60 -14.51
C MET A 607 7.24 15.97 -15.80
N ALA A 608 6.75 16.40 -16.98
CA ALA A 608 7.19 15.86 -18.26
C ALA A 608 8.66 16.19 -18.57
N LYS A 609 9.12 17.40 -18.22
CA LYS A 609 10.53 17.79 -18.37
C LYS A 609 11.45 16.96 -17.49
N LEU A 610 11.06 16.69 -16.24
CA LEU A 610 11.83 15.81 -15.35
C LEU A 610 11.96 14.39 -15.93
N TYR A 611 10.87 13.85 -16.48
CA TYR A 611 10.88 12.56 -17.15
C TYR A 611 11.85 12.51 -18.35
N VAL A 612 11.74 13.47 -19.28
CA VAL A 612 12.60 13.50 -20.47
C VAL A 612 14.06 13.72 -20.07
N TYR A 613 14.32 14.52 -19.03
CA TYR A 613 15.66 14.68 -18.48
C TYR A 613 16.26 13.35 -17.96
N GLU A 614 15.47 12.51 -17.28
CA GLU A 614 15.90 11.17 -16.84
C GLU A 614 16.22 10.25 -18.03
N GLU A 615 15.37 10.24 -19.07
CA GLU A 615 15.60 9.44 -20.29
C GLU A 615 16.90 9.86 -20.99
N LEU A 616 17.08 11.16 -21.24
CA LEU A 616 18.29 11.74 -21.85
C LEU A 616 19.55 11.60 -20.99
N SER A 617 19.38 11.39 -19.68
CA SER A 617 20.49 11.17 -18.76
C SER A 617 20.96 9.72 -18.73
N THR A 618 20.11 8.78 -19.14
CA THR A 618 20.38 7.34 -19.08
C THR A 618 20.64 6.70 -20.47
N ASP A 619 20.28 7.38 -21.57
CA ASP A 619 20.55 6.92 -22.94
C ASP A 619 21.45 7.91 -23.70
N SER A 620 22.74 7.57 -23.82
CA SER A 620 23.74 8.40 -24.52
C SER A 620 23.55 8.46 -26.03
N VAL A 621 22.92 7.43 -26.62
CA VAL A 621 22.62 7.39 -28.06
C VAL A 621 21.44 8.32 -28.36
N LEU A 622 20.40 8.28 -27.53
CA LEU A 622 19.27 9.20 -27.63
C LEU A 622 19.73 10.65 -27.43
N LEU A 623 20.56 10.93 -26.43
CA LEU A 623 21.09 12.27 -26.19
C LEU A 623 21.86 12.84 -27.39
N ALA A 624 22.59 12.00 -28.13
CA ALA A 624 23.35 12.38 -29.31
C ALA A 624 22.52 12.43 -30.59
N SER A 625 21.24 12.01 -30.56
CA SER A 625 20.39 11.90 -31.75
C SER A 625 19.90 13.25 -32.28
N ASP A 626 19.74 14.26 -31.41
CA ASP A 626 19.35 15.63 -31.77
C ASP A 626 20.10 16.67 -30.89
N PRO A 627 20.70 17.74 -31.47
CA PRO A 627 21.35 18.80 -30.69
C PRO A 627 20.47 19.49 -29.64
N ALA A 628 19.14 19.56 -29.87
CA ALA A 628 18.19 20.14 -28.92
C ALA A 628 18.17 19.37 -27.59
N TYR A 629 18.36 18.05 -27.62
CA TYR A 629 18.45 17.23 -26.42
C TYR A 629 19.69 17.54 -25.58
N GLY A 630 20.85 17.68 -26.23
CA GLY A 630 22.08 18.12 -25.57
C GLY A 630 21.93 19.49 -24.90
N ASN A 631 21.33 20.45 -25.61
CA ASN A 631 21.08 21.78 -25.07
C ASN A 631 20.09 21.76 -23.90
N PHE A 632 18.98 21.04 -24.04
CA PHE A 632 17.98 20.87 -22.99
C PHE A 632 18.59 20.31 -21.70
N LYS A 633 19.39 19.25 -21.81
CA LYS A 633 20.08 18.65 -20.66
C LYS A 633 21.05 19.63 -20.01
N ASN A 634 21.88 20.32 -20.81
CA ASN A 634 22.87 21.27 -20.28
C ASN A 634 22.23 22.45 -19.55
N VAL A 635 21.11 22.99 -20.06
CA VAL A 635 20.40 24.11 -19.43
C VAL A 635 19.77 23.69 -18.10
N ASN A 636 19.23 22.47 -18.02
CA ASN A 636 18.50 22.01 -16.84
C ASN A 636 19.39 21.38 -15.75
N ALA A 637 20.65 21.07 -16.04
CA ALA A 637 21.56 20.38 -15.10
C ALA A 637 21.73 21.12 -13.76
N GLY A 638 21.82 22.45 -13.78
CA GLY A 638 21.96 23.27 -12.56
C GLY A 638 20.63 23.71 -11.91
N LEU A 639 19.49 23.39 -12.54
CA LEU A 639 18.16 23.78 -12.10
C LEU A 639 17.49 22.67 -11.28
N ASP A 640 16.26 22.91 -10.83
CA ASP A 640 15.50 21.96 -10.00
C ASP A 640 15.38 20.58 -10.67
N ILE A 641 15.19 20.52 -11.99
CA ILE A 641 15.10 19.27 -12.76
C ILE A 641 16.38 18.42 -12.62
N GLY A 642 17.55 19.01 -12.88
CA GLY A 642 18.82 18.29 -12.80
C GLY A 642 19.13 17.83 -11.38
N LYS A 643 18.86 18.69 -10.39
CA LYS A 643 19.07 18.37 -8.97
C LYS A 643 18.14 17.27 -8.47
N LEU A 644 16.85 17.30 -8.81
CA LEU A 644 15.89 16.25 -8.44
C LEU A 644 16.26 14.90 -9.07
N PHE A 645 16.67 14.90 -10.34
CA PHE A 645 17.21 13.71 -10.98
C PHE A 645 18.45 13.17 -10.24
N GLU A 646 19.41 14.03 -9.91
CA GLU A 646 20.62 13.62 -9.18
C GLU A 646 20.30 13.10 -7.77
N VAL A 647 19.33 13.70 -7.05
CA VAL A 647 18.82 13.17 -5.77
C VAL A 647 18.29 11.76 -5.97
N LYS A 648 17.47 11.53 -7.00
CA LYS A 648 16.95 10.21 -7.34
C LYS A 648 18.07 9.22 -7.66
N GLU A 649 19.07 9.59 -8.46
CA GLU A 649 20.21 8.72 -8.80
C GLU A 649 21.07 8.37 -7.58
N ILE A 650 21.28 9.32 -6.67
CA ILE A 650 21.96 9.04 -5.40
C ILE A 650 21.12 8.04 -4.59
N LEU A 651 19.81 8.26 -4.47
CA LEU A 651 18.92 7.37 -3.73
C LEU A 651 18.76 5.97 -4.37
N LYS A 652 18.93 5.80 -5.69
CA LYS A 652 18.98 4.48 -6.36
C LYS A 652 20.15 3.62 -5.87
N GLN A 653 21.22 4.23 -5.36
CA GLN A 653 22.38 3.52 -4.82
C GLN A 653 22.14 3.00 -3.40
N LYS A 654 21.07 3.45 -2.72
CA LYS A 654 20.72 2.97 -1.38
C LYS A 654 20.42 1.47 -1.44
N GLY A 655 21.04 0.70 -0.55
CA GLY A 655 20.90 -0.74 -0.50
C GLY A 655 21.60 -1.50 -1.63
N PHE A 656 22.37 -0.80 -2.50
CA PHE A 656 23.12 -1.44 -3.57
C PHE A 656 24.09 -2.49 -3.01
N LEU A 657 24.11 -3.64 -3.66
CA LEU A 657 24.96 -4.77 -3.34
C LEU A 657 25.85 -5.08 -4.53
N SER A 658 27.17 -5.20 -4.30
CA SER A 658 28.04 -5.79 -5.31
C SER A 658 27.59 -7.22 -5.60
N GLU A 659 27.79 -7.69 -6.83
CA GLU A 659 27.48 -9.07 -7.23
C GLU A 659 28.11 -10.08 -6.26
N GLN A 660 29.36 -9.83 -5.85
CA GLN A 660 30.05 -10.64 -4.85
C GLN A 660 29.31 -10.67 -3.50
N ASN A 661 28.86 -9.52 -2.99
CA ASN A 661 28.12 -9.48 -1.73
C ASN A 661 26.76 -10.17 -1.85
N MET A 662 26.06 -10.04 -2.99
CA MET A 662 24.81 -10.77 -3.23
C MET A 662 25.03 -12.29 -3.23
N LEU A 663 26.07 -12.77 -3.92
CA LEU A 663 26.41 -14.19 -3.94
C LEU A 663 26.73 -14.71 -2.53
N THR A 664 27.52 -13.96 -1.75
CA THR A 664 27.82 -14.33 -0.36
C THR A 664 26.58 -14.32 0.54
N LEU A 665 25.68 -13.34 0.40
CA LEU A 665 24.42 -13.33 1.16
C LEU A 665 23.54 -14.53 0.81
N ASN A 666 23.41 -14.86 -0.48
CA ASN A 666 22.63 -16.02 -0.94
C ASN A 666 23.24 -17.35 -0.47
N GLU A 667 24.57 -17.46 -0.48
CA GLU A 667 25.28 -18.62 0.06
C GLU A 667 25.06 -18.76 1.58
N SER A 668 25.21 -17.65 2.32
CA SER A 668 24.96 -17.64 3.76
C SER A 668 23.50 -18.00 4.09
N ASP A 669 22.52 -17.50 3.34
CA ASP A 669 21.12 -17.89 3.51
C ASP A 669 20.89 -19.38 3.25
N SER A 670 21.45 -19.91 2.16
CA SER A 670 21.37 -21.34 1.81
C SER A 670 22.00 -22.22 2.90
N LEU A 671 23.14 -21.81 3.46
CA LEU A 671 23.79 -22.51 4.58
C LEU A 671 22.97 -22.43 5.86
N ILE A 672 22.37 -21.28 6.17
CA ILE A 672 21.47 -21.13 7.33
C ILE A 672 20.29 -22.10 7.18
N GLN A 673 19.63 -22.15 6.02
CA GLN A 673 18.54 -23.10 5.77
C GLN A 673 18.97 -24.56 5.95
N LEU A 674 20.15 -24.92 5.45
CA LEU A 674 20.72 -26.25 5.61
C LEU A 674 20.93 -26.59 7.09
N TYR A 675 21.53 -25.68 7.87
CA TYR A 675 21.76 -25.89 9.30
C TYR A 675 20.44 -25.95 10.08
N LEU A 676 19.45 -25.12 9.76
CA LEU A 676 18.11 -25.17 10.34
C LEU A 676 17.42 -26.51 10.09
N SER A 677 17.54 -27.06 8.86
CA SER A 677 17.00 -28.39 8.53
C SER A 677 17.69 -29.50 9.31
N GLN A 678 19.00 -29.39 9.54
CA GLN A 678 19.74 -30.34 10.37
C GLN A 678 19.34 -30.25 11.84
N ILE A 679 19.19 -29.03 12.38
CA ILE A 679 18.68 -28.82 13.75
C ILE A 679 17.30 -29.42 13.90
N LYS A 680 16.38 -29.18 12.96
CA LYS A 680 15.04 -29.78 12.99
C LYS A 680 15.08 -31.31 13.02
N SER A 681 16.02 -31.92 12.30
CA SER A 681 16.21 -33.37 12.31
C SER A 681 16.74 -33.86 13.66
N LEU A 682 17.68 -33.15 14.27
CA LEU A 682 18.17 -33.44 15.62
C LEU A 682 17.06 -33.29 16.67
N ASP A 683 16.28 -32.22 16.61
CA ASP A 683 15.16 -31.97 17.52
C ASP A 683 14.10 -33.09 17.41
N SER A 684 13.85 -33.59 16.19
CA SER A 684 12.94 -34.72 15.96
C SER A 684 13.47 -36.04 16.53
N LEU A 685 14.78 -36.27 16.48
CA LEU A 685 15.41 -37.45 17.08
C LEU A 685 15.43 -37.37 18.61
N ASP A 686 15.75 -36.20 19.18
CA ASP A 686 15.71 -35.95 20.62
C ASP A 686 14.30 -36.10 21.21
N ALA A 687 13.27 -35.79 20.42
CA ALA A 687 11.88 -36.04 20.80
C ALA A 687 11.52 -37.53 20.94
N ILE A 688 12.24 -38.43 20.25
CA ILE A 688 12.00 -39.89 20.27
C ILE A 688 12.89 -40.58 21.32
N ASP A 689 14.16 -40.17 21.46
CA ASP A 689 15.13 -40.78 22.38
C ASP A 689 16.01 -39.71 23.04
N SER A 690 15.68 -39.38 24.29
CA SER A 690 16.40 -38.39 25.10
C SER A 690 17.74 -38.89 25.66
N VAL A 691 18.17 -40.12 25.34
CA VAL A 691 19.42 -40.73 25.86
C VAL A 691 20.64 -40.34 25.00
N LEU A 692 20.44 -40.04 23.72
CA LEU A 692 21.50 -39.57 22.82
C LEU A 692 21.62 -38.04 22.95
N ASN A 693 22.67 -37.58 23.63
CA ASN A 693 22.90 -36.15 23.87
C ASN A 693 23.25 -35.40 22.56
N PHE A 694 22.23 -35.02 21.78
CA PHE A 694 22.38 -34.24 20.55
C PHE A 694 22.65 -32.74 20.81
N SER A 695 22.65 -32.30 22.08
CA SER A 695 22.80 -30.88 22.44
C SER A 695 24.09 -30.26 21.89
N LEU A 696 25.22 -30.98 21.94
CA LEU A 696 26.50 -30.48 21.42
C LEU A 696 26.48 -30.32 19.89
N GLN A 697 25.86 -31.27 19.17
CA GLN A 697 25.74 -31.16 17.71
C GLN A 697 24.86 -29.97 17.33
N ARG A 698 23.73 -29.79 18.04
CA ARG A 698 22.83 -28.66 17.87
C ARG A 698 23.53 -27.33 18.16
N GLU A 699 24.32 -27.25 19.23
CA GLU A 699 25.10 -26.05 19.58
C GLU A 699 26.17 -25.72 18.54
N ASN A 700 26.82 -26.73 17.96
CA ASN A 700 27.76 -26.54 16.83
C ASN A 700 27.04 -25.99 15.58
N LEU A 701 25.82 -26.44 15.29
CA LEU A 701 25.02 -25.93 14.17
C LEU A 701 24.54 -24.49 14.44
N ILE A 702 24.12 -24.17 15.66
CA ILE A 702 23.76 -22.80 16.05
C ILE A 702 24.98 -21.88 15.96
N SER A 703 26.15 -22.33 16.40
CA SER A 703 27.41 -21.61 16.22
C SER A 703 27.75 -21.39 14.75
N SER A 704 27.46 -22.37 13.89
CA SER A 704 27.63 -22.26 12.43
C SER A 704 26.65 -21.24 11.82
N ILE A 705 25.40 -21.20 12.29
CA ILE A 705 24.42 -20.17 11.93
C ILE A 705 24.91 -18.79 12.39
N HIS A 706 25.43 -18.69 13.62
CA HIS A 706 25.95 -17.43 14.15
C HIS A 706 27.11 -16.90 13.30
N LEU A 707 28.01 -17.76 12.84
CA LEU A 707 29.08 -17.38 11.92
C LEU A 707 28.53 -16.81 10.61
N GLN A 708 27.50 -17.45 10.03
CA GLN A 708 26.83 -16.92 8.84
C GLN A 708 26.17 -15.56 9.13
N GLN A 709 25.51 -15.41 10.27
CA GLN A 709 24.91 -14.14 10.69
C GLN A 709 25.96 -13.03 10.89
N GLN A 710 27.17 -13.35 11.37
CA GLN A 710 28.27 -12.39 11.47
C GLN A 710 28.76 -11.94 10.09
N ILE A 711 28.87 -12.85 9.12
CA ILE A 711 29.22 -12.53 7.73
C ILE A 711 28.16 -11.58 7.15
N ILE A 712 26.88 -11.93 7.31
CA ILE A 712 25.76 -11.10 6.85
C ILE A 712 25.81 -9.73 7.54
N ALA A 713 25.91 -9.68 8.87
CA ALA A 713 25.96 -8.43 9.63
C ALA A 713 27.14 -7.54 9.22
N SER A 714 28.30 -8.12 8.89
CA SER A 714 29.45 -7.37 8.37
C SER A 714 29.13 -6.74 7.01
N ILE A 715 28.55 -7.50 6.07
CA ILE A 715 28.13 -7.00 4.75
C ILE A 715 27.07 -5.91 4.90
N ILE A 716 26.05 -6.13 5.75
CA ILE A 716 24.99 -5.16 5.99
C ILE A 716 25.51 -3.91 6.70
N GLY A 717 26.47 -4.04 7.62
CA GLY A 717 27.13 -2.92 8.27
C GLY A 717 27.92 -2.05 7.29
N GLN A 718 28.67 -2.67 6.37
CA GLN A 718 29.34 -1.95 5.27
C GLN A 718 28.34 -1.19 4.41
N ILE A 719 27.23 -1.83 4.02
CA ILE A 719 26.19 -1.20 3.20
C ILE A 719 25.51 -0.08 3.98
N THR A 720 25.22 -0.27 5.27
CA THR A 720 24.60 0.77 6.11
C THR A 720 25.49 2.01 6.20
N ASN A 721 26.81 1.85 6.29
CA ASN A 721 27.74 2.98 6.29
C ASN A 721 27.75 3.73 4.94
N VAL A 722 27.69 3.01 3.83
CA VAL A 722 27.57 3.58 2.49
C VAL A 722 26.21 4.29 2.34
N ASP A 723 25.13 3.64 2.74
CA ASP A 723 23.76 4.18 2.74
C ASP A 723 23.66 5.46 3.58
N ASN A 724 24.31 5.53 4.75
CA ASN A 724 24.36 6.76 5.55
C ASN A 724 25.02 7.92 4.80
N THR A 725 26.09 7.64 4.04
CA THR A 725 26.76 8.63 3.21
C THR A 725 25.87 9.05 2.03
N ILE A 726 25.22 8.09 1.37
CA ILE A 726 24.25 8.32 0.30
C ILE A 726 23.09 9.21 0.79
N ILE A 727 22.53 8.88 1.95
CA ILE A 727 21.44 9.63 2.60
C ILE A 727 21.87 11.07 2.89
N GLN A 728 23.07 11.28 3.44
CA GLN A 728 23.60 12.62 3.71
C GLN A 728 23.78 13.43 2.43
N ASN A 729 24.35 12.83 1.38
CA ASN A 729 24.55 13.47 0.09
C ASN A 729 23.22 13.81 -0.59
N ALA A 730 22.27 12.88 -0.61
CA ALA A 730 20.93 13.08 -1.15
C ALA A 730 20.22 14.23 -0.42
N ASN A 731 20.29 14.26 0.91
CA ASN A 731 19.68 15.35 1.70
C ASN A 731 20.34 16.70 1.42
N ALA A 732 21.67 16.74 1.35
CA ALA A 732 22.41 17.98 1.05
C ALA A 732 22.03 18.54 -0.33
N LEU A 733 21.90 17.68 -1.34
CA LEU A 733 21.50 18.09 -2.68
C LEU A 733 20.02 18.46 -2.78
N ASN A 734 19.14 17.71 -2.12
CA ASN A 734 17.70 17.98 -2.06
C ASN A 734 17.42 19.37 -1.45
N ASN A 735 18.21 19.79 -0.45
CA ASN A 735 18.12 21.14 0.13
C ASN A 735 18.50 22.27 -0.85
N GLN A 736 19.20 21.97 -1.96
CA GLN A 736 19.55 22.94 -3.00
C GLN A 736 18.49 23.10 -4.08
N VAL A 737 17.42 22.30 -4.07
CA VAL A 737 16.25 22.46 -4.95
C VAL A 737 15.49 23.71 -4.54
N SER A 738 15.16 24.57 -5.50
CA SER A 738 14.52 25.87 -5.24
C SER A 738 13.03 25.71 -4.96
N GLY A 739 12.35 24.80 -5.68
CA GLY A 739 10.92 24.53 -5.51
C GLY A 739 10.06 25.50 -6.32
N ASN A 740 10.46 25.83 -7.54
CA ASN A 740 9.81 26.89 -8.33
C ASN A 740 8.45 26.47 -8.95
N GLU A 741 8.11 25.19 -8.92
CA GLU A 741 6.82 24.63 -9.34
C GLU A 741 6.28 23.73 -8.23
N VAL A 742 4.95 23.65 -8.07
CA VAL A 742 4.31 22.88 -6.99
C VAL A 742 4.79 21.41 -6.94
N PRO A 743 4.87 20.66 -8.07
CA PRO A 743 5.42 19.31 -8.04
C PRO A 743 6.85 19.23 -7.50
N TYR A 744 7.72 20.19 -7.84
CA TYR A 744 9.11 20.18 -7.40
C TYR A 744 9.25 20.49 -5.90
N ASP A 745 8.46 21.43 -5.37
CA ASP A 745 8.47 21.75 -3.95
C ASP A 745 7.94 20.59 -3.10
N ASN A 746 6.86 19.95 -3.56
CA ASN A 746 6.33 18.74 -2.94
C ASN A 746 7.35 17.60 -2.96
N GLU A 747 7.98 17.34 -4.11
CA GLU A 747 8.99 16.28 -4.24
C GLU A 747 10.20 16.55 -3.35
N LYS A 748 10.70 17.79 -3.31
CA LYS A 748 11.75 18.22 -2.37
C LYS A 748 11.35 17.92 -0.92
N PHE A 749 10.17 18.36 -0.50
CA PHE A 749 9.72 18.18 0.87
C PHE A 749 9.60 16.70 1.23
N VAL A 750 8.89 15.93 0.41
CA VAL A 750 8.60 14.51 0.66
C VAL A 750 9.87 13.66 0.59
N ASN A 751 10.79 13.93 -0.33
CA ASN A 751 12.10 13.28 -0.36
C ASN A 751 12.86 13.54 0.94
N GLY A 752 12.88 14.78 1.44
CA GLY A 752 13.48 15.12 2.72
C GLY A 752 12.89 14.30 3.88
N LYS A 753 11.57 14.10 3.89
CA LYS A 753 10.88 13.31 4.92
C LYS A 753 11.12 11.81 4.79
N ALA A 754 11.09 11.24 3.59
CA ALA A 754 11.43 9.83 3.36
C ALA A 754 12.89 9.52 3.76
N ILE A 755 13.81 10.46 3.51
CA ILE A 755 15.21 10.36 3.94
C ILE A 755 15.32 10.40 5.48
N GLN A 756 14.62 11.34 6.14
CA GLN A 756 14.61 11.43 7.60
C GLN A 756 13.99 10.18 8.25
N TYR A 757 12.88 9.68 7.70
CA TYR A 757 12.26 8.43 8.12
C TYR A 757 13.21 7.23 8.02
N SER A 758 14.00 7.15 6.94
CA SER A 758 15.00 6.09 6.77
C SER A 758 16.07 6.04 7.87
N SER A 759 16.33 7.16 8.56
CA SER A 759 17.33 7.22 9.64
C SER A 759 16.73 7.11 11.05
N SER A 760 15.53 7.65 11.27
CA SER A 760 14.95 7.80 12.62
C SER A 760 13.54 7.21 12.78
N GLY A 761 13.06 6.46 11.78
CA GLY A 761 11.72 5.86 11.76
C GLY A 761 10.60 6.88 11.83
N SER A 762 9.42 6.46 12.30
CA SER A 762 8.22 7.32 12.38
C SER A 762 8.40 8.53 13.29
N SER A 763 9.27 8.47 14.31
CA SER A 763 9.56 9.62 15.17
C SER A 763 10.05 10.87 14.41
N ALA A 764 10.65 10.66 13.24
CA ALA A 764 11.15 11.71 12.36
C ALA A 764 10.05 12.59 11.74
N LEU A 765 8.82 12.07 11.65
CA LEU A 765 7.74 12.66 10.88
C LEU A 765 6.72 13.40 11.77
N THR A 766 6.77 13.23 13.10
CA THR A 766 5.74 13.72 14.05
C THR A 766 5.45 15.21 13.92
N ASN A 767 6.47 16.05 13.68
CA ASN A 767 6.31 17.50 13.56
C ASN A 767 5.79 17.94 12.17
N ASP A 768 5.80 17.03 11.19
CA ASP A 768 5.54 17.32 9.79
C ASP A 768 4.22 16.70 9.29
N ILE A 769 3.48 16.00 10.16
CA ILE A 769 2.22 15.31 9.82
C ILE A 769 1.22 16.27 9.14
N THR A 770 1.13 17.52 9.60
CA THR A 770 0.19 18.50 9.01
C THR A 770 0.56 18.86 7.58
N GLN A 771 1.86 19.06 7.29
CA GLN A 771 2.32 19.39 5.94
C GLN A 771 2.26 18.18 5.01
N LEU A 772 2.60 16.98 5.51
CA LEU A 772 2.38 15.73 4.79
C LEU A 772 0.90 15.53 4.42
N LEU A 773 -0.02 15.81 5.35
CA LEU A 773 -1.45 15.72 5.11
C LEU A 773 -1.93 16.73 4.06
N GLN A 774 -1.41 17.96 4.10
CA GLN A 774 -1.69 18.96 3.07
C GLN A 774 -1.28 18.48 1.68
N ILE A 775 -0.08 17.90 1.53
CA ILE A 775 0.39 17.33 0.25
C ILE A 775 -0.43 16.11 -0.14
N ALA A 776 -0.72 15.20 0.80
CA ALA A 776 -1.50 13.98 0.54
C ALA A 776 -2.94 14.26 0.09
N HIS A 777 -3.51 15.41 0.47
CA HIS A 777 -4.83 15.90 0.04
C HIS A 777 -4.80 16.81 -1.20
N GLN A 778 -3.66 16.95 -1.88
CA GLN A 778 -3.62 17.63 -3.18
C GLN A 778 -4.13 16.71 -4.29
N CYS A 779 -4.68 17.31 -5.34
CA CYS A 779 -4.91 16.61 -6.60
C CYS A 779 -3.57 16.11 -7.17
N PRO A 780 -3.40 14.82 -7.52
CA PRO A 780 -2.15 14.31 -8.09
C PRO A 780 -1.70 15.01 -9.37
N ALA A 781 -2.61 15.58 -10.16
CA ALA A 781 -2.25 16.39 -11.34
C ALA A 781 -1.57 17.71 -10.98
N ALA A 782 -1.92 18.30 -9.83
CA ALA A 782 -1.30 19.53 -9.31
C ALA A 782 -0.05 19.25 -8.47
N GLY A 783 -0.16 18.28 -7.56
CA GLY A 783 0.87 17.99 -6.57
C GLY A 783 1.96 17.04 -7.07
N GLY A 784 1.74 16.36 -8.19
CA GLY A 784 2.65 15.38 -8.77
C GLY A 784 2.75 14.07 -7.99
N PRO A 785 3.70 13.18 -8.35
CA PRO A 785 3.89 11.88 -7.70
C PRO A 785 4.12 11.94 -6.19
N ALA A 786 4.68 13.05 -5.68
CA ALA A 786 4.97 13.26 -4.26
C ALA A 786 3.71 13.14 -3.37
N VAL A 787 2.51 13.39 -3.92
CA VAL A 787 1.22 13.17 -3.23
C VAL A 787 1.11 11.73 -2.74
N TYR A 788 1.46 10.77 -3.59
CA TYR A 788 1.32 9.34 -3.32
C TYR A 788 2.36 8.85 -2.29
N THR A 789 3.60 9.33 -2.38
CA THR A 789 4.62 9.07 -1.34
C THR A 789 4.26 9.70 0.00
N ALA A 790 3.65 10.90 0.02
CA ALA A 790 3.15 11.50 1.26
C ALA A 790 2.06 10.64 1.92
N ARG A 791 1.16 10.03 1.12
CA ARG A 791 0.15 9.08 1.61
C ARG A 791 0.82 7.83 2.21
N ALA A 792 1.82 7.27 1.54
CA ALA A 792 2.56 6.12 2.03
C ALA A 792 3.29 6.42 3.36
N LEU A 793 3.86 7.63 3.51
CA LEU A 793 4.45 8.07 4.78
C LEU A 793 3.41 8.19 5.91
N LEU A 794 2.23 8.74 5.63
CA LEU A 794 1.15 8.87 6.62
C LEU A 794 0.58 7.52 7.05
N GLU A 795 0.52 6.54 6.14
CA GLU A 795 0.09 5.17 6.44
C GLU A 795 0.97 4.47 7.50
N THR A 796 2.23 4.90 7.66
CA THR A 796 3.11 4.40 8.75
C THR A 796 2.64 4.79 10.15
N PHE A 797 1.73 5.77 10.26
CA PHE A 797 1.12 6.20 11.52
C PHE A 797 -0.33 5.77 11.66
N THR A 798 -1.10 5.92 10.59
CA THR A 798 -2.54 5.66 10.60
C THR A 798 -3.02 5.27 9.22
N ASP A 799 -3.84 4.24 9.17
CA ASP A 799 -4.55 3.76 7.99
C ASP A 799 -6.02 4.25 7.96
N SER A 800 -6.39 5.17 8.86
CA SER A 800 -7.75 5.71 8.96
C SER A 800 -8.02 6.86 7.99
N ILE A 801 -7.01 7.35 7.26
CA ILE A 801 -7.14 8.48 6.34
C ILE A 801 -7.60 7.98 4.97
N VAL A 802 -8.58 8.68 4.41
CA VAL A 802 -9.21 8.33 3.13
C VAL A 802 -8.90 9.42 2.11
N TYR A 803 -8.37 9.01 0.95
CA TYR A 803 -8.00 9.93 -0.12
C TYR A 803 -8.97 9.84 -1.30
N ASP A 804 -9.61 10.97 -1.65
CA ASP A 804 -10.58 11.06 -2.75
C ASP A 804 -10.05 11.93 -3.90
N ASP A 805 -9.24 11.32 -4.77
CA ASP A 805 -8.59 12.03 -5.87
C ASP A 805 -9.57 12.69 -6.83
N GLU A 806 -10.72 12.06 -7.12
CA GLU A 806 -11.74 12.63 -8.00
C GLU A 806 -12.28 13.95 -7.43
N ASN A 807 -12.59 13.97 -6.13
CA ASN A 807 -13.07 15.17 -5.46
C ASN A 807 -11.97 16.24 -5.30
N PHE A 808 -10.76 15.84 -4.91
CA PHE A 808 -9.64 16.77 -4.77
C PHE A 808 -9.28 17.44 -6.11
N CYS A 809 -9.27 16.67 -7.20
CA CYS A 809 -9.02 17.19 -8.54
C CYS A 809 -10.16 18.04 -9.08
N LEU A 810 -11.43 17.68 -8.81
CA LEU A 810 -12.58 18.49 -9.19
C LEU A 810 -12.56 19.86 -8.49
N GLN A 811 -12.33 19.88 -7.18
CA GLN A 811 -12.25 21.14 -6.41
C GLN A 811 -11.08 22.00 -6.89
N SER A 812 -9.89 21.41 -7.05
CA SER A 812 -8.71 22.09 -7.59
C SER A 812 -8.98 22.69 -8.98
N GLY A 813 -9.60 21.93 -9.88
CA GLY A 813 -9.99 22.41 -11.21
C GLY A 813 -10.97 23.58 -11.13
N TYR A 814 -12.00 23.49 -10.28
CA TYR A 814 -12.97 24.57 -10.08
C TYR A 814 -12.32 25.88 -9.59
N PHE A 815 -11.40 25.80 -8.62
CA PHE A 815 -10.65 26.97 -8.15
C PHE A 815 -9.76 27.58 -9.24
N ARG A 816 -9.17 26.75 -10.11
CA ARG A 816 -8.37 27.22 -11.26
C ARG A 816 -9.22 27.97 -12.27
N VAL A 817 -10.39 27.44 -12.63
CA VAL A 817 -11.33 28.14 -13.54
C VAL A 817 -11.74 29.51 -12.99
N ILE A 818 -11.96 29.63 -11.67
CA ILE A 818 -12.27 30.92 -11.02
C ILE A 818 -11.09 31.89 -11.07
N ASN A 819 -9.85 31.41 -10.96
CA ASN A 819 -8.65 32.26 -10.97
C ASN A 819 -8.17 32.62 -12.39
N GLU A 820 -8.37 31.75 -13.38
CA GLU A 820 -8.03 31.96 -14.78
C GLU A 820 -9.08 32.79 -15.53
N THR A 821 -10.34 32.73 -15.08
CA THR A 821 -11.29 33.80 -15.39
C THR A 821 -10.78 35.07 -14.70
N LYS A 822 -10.06 35.91 -15.47
CA LYS A 822 -9.80 37.32 -15.11
C LYS A 822 -11.03 37.84 -14.37
N PRO A 823 -10.90 38.61 -13.27
CA PRO A 823 -12.07 39.15 -12.58
C PRO A 823 -12.94 39.77 -13.66
N VAL A 824 -14.12 39.19 -13.88
CA VAL A 824 -15.08 39.72 -14.83
C VAL A 824 -15.20 41.17 -14.40
N GLN A 825 -14.77 42.11 -15.26
CA GLN A 825 -15.14 43.51 -15.04
C GLN A 825 -16.65 43.49 -15.17
N ILE A 826 -17.33 43.38 -14.04
CA ILE A 826 -18.78 43.32 -14.00
C ILE A 826 -19.21 44.66 -14.58
N GLN A 827 -19.74 44.62 -15.80
CA GLN A 827 -20.41 45.76 -16.40
C GLN A 827 -21.69 45.95 -15.59
N GLU A 828 -21.65 46.91 -14.68
CA GLU A 828 -22.74 47.23 -13.77
C GLU A 828 -23.58 48.36 -14.35
N LEU A 829 -24.90 48.16 -14.29
CA LEU A 829 -25.91 49.19 -14.52
C LEU A 829 -26.39 49.68 -13.16
N ILE A 830 -25.96 50.88 -12.77
CA ILE A 830 -26.28 51.49 -11.49
C ILE A 830 -27.25 52.64 -11.72
N VAL A 831 -28.27 52.75 -10.86
CA VAL A 831 -29.34 53.74 -10.97
C VAL A 831 -29.45 54.51 -9.65
N VAL A 832 -29.18 55.81 -9.66
CA VAL A 832 -29.06 56.66 -8.45
C VAL A 832 -29.74 58.01 -8.65
N PRO A 833 -30.55 58.52 -7.70
CA PRO A 833 -31.01 57.84 -6.50
C PRO A 833 -32.05 56.77 -6.83
N ASN A 834 -32.14 55.74 -5.98
CA ASN A 834 -33.19 54.73 -6.04
C ASN A 834 -33.60 54.36 -4.61
N PRO A 835 -34.75 54.84 -4.10
CA PRO A 835 -35.85 55.45 -4.85
C PRO A 835 -35.56 56.85 -5.43
N ALA A 836 -36.12 57.16 -6.61
CA ALA A 836 -36.03 58.47 -7.29
C ALA A 836 -37.33 59.27 -7.15
N SER A 837 -37.25 60.61 -7.16
CA SER A 837 -38.43 61.50 -7.10
C SER A 837 -38.62 62.40 -8.32
N GLU A 838 -37.54 63.02 -8.80
CA GLU A 838 -37.59 63.98 -9.92
C GLU A 838 -36.71 63.57 -11.10
N SER A 839 -35.48 63.12 -10.84
CA SER A 839 -34.58 62.61 -11.87
C SER A 839 -33.80 61.40 -11.35
N VAL A 840 -33.26 60.62 -12.27
CA VAL A 840 -32.41 59.49 -11.98
C VAL A 840 -31.21 59.46 -12.90
N GLU A 841 -30.05 59.20 -12.34
CA GLU A 841 -28.80 58.99 -13.05
C GLU A 841 -28.59 57.50 -13.28
N ILE A 842 -28.25 57.14 -14.51
CA ILE A 842 -27.96 55.78 -14.95
C ILE A 842 -26.47 55.74 -15.29
N SER A 843 -25.69 55.07 -14.46
CA SER A 843 -24.26 54.89 -14.65
C SER A 843 -23.97 53.48 -15.17
N LEU A 844 -23.24 53.43 -16.29
CA LEU A 844 -22.65 52.23 -16.86
C LEU A 844 -21.17 52.21 -16.49
N ARG A 845 -20.74 51.17 -15.79
CA ARG A 845 -19.31 50.98 -15.48
C ARG A 845 -18.66 50.03 -16.47
N ASN A 846 -17.44 50.35 -16.88
CA ASN A 846 -16.58 49.51 -17.72
C ASN A 846 -17.13 49.24 -19.14
N VAL A 847 -17.81 50.23 -19.75
CA VAL A 847 -18.21 50.22 -21.17
C VAL A 847 -17.64 51.47 -21.84
N THR A 848 -16.63 51.33 -22.72
CA THR A 848 -15.84 52.49 -23.19
C THR A 848 -16.10 52.90 -24.63
N GLU A 849 -16.83 52.11 -25.43
CA GLU A 849 -17.09 52.39 -26.85
C GLU A 849 -18.48 51.90 -27.28
N GLY A 850 -19.09 52.54 -28.28
CA GLY A 850 -20.37 52.14 -28.90
C GLY A 850 -21.60 52.96 -28.47
N ILE A 851 -22.78 52.62 -29.01
CA ILE A 851 -24.07 53.25 -28.68
C ILE A 851 -24.84 52.37 -27.70
N CYS A 852 -25.19 52.93 -26.55
CA CYS A 852 -25.96 52.27 -25.50
C CYS A 852 -27.42 52.73 -25.58
N ARG A 853 -28.34 51.78 -25.57
CA ARG A 853 -29.79 52.05 -25.57
C ARG A 853 -30.40 51.72 -24.22
N ILE A 854 -30.90 52.74 -23.53
CA ILE A 854 -31.60 52.60 -22.25
C ILE A 854 -33.10 52.63 -22.49
N ARG A 855 -33.84 51.71 -21.85
CA ARG A 855 -35.31 51.70 -21.82
C ARG A 855 -35.78 51.67 -20.39
N LEU A 856 -36.72 52.55 -20.06
CA LEU A 856 -37.48 52.47 -18.82
C LEU A 856 -38.81 51.78 -19.11
N ILE A 857 -39.07 50.64 -18.50
CA ILE A 857 -40.28 49.85 -18.70
C ILE A 857 -41.10 49.76 -17.40
N ASN A 858 -42.42 49.66 -17.53
CA ASN A 858 -43.29 49.38 -16.39
C ASN A 858 -43.30 47.88 -16.04
N SER A 859 -43.97 47.51 -14.95
CA SER A 859 -44.12 46.11 -14.51
C SER A 859 -44.84 45.18 -15.50
N HIS A 860 -45.46 45.72 -16.55
CA HIS A 860 -46.12 44.96 -17.62
C HIS A 860 -45.25 44.88 -18.89
N GLY A 861 -43.98 45.31 -18.84
CA GLY A 861 -43.04 45.27 -19.96
C GLY A 861 -43.25 46.37 -21.02
N LYS A 862 -44.14 47.34 -20.79
CA LYS A 862 -44.39 48.44 -21.71
C LYS A 862 -43.30 49.51 -21.55
N PRO A 863 -42.57 49.90 -22.62
CA PRO A 863 -41.60 50.99 -22.56
C PRO A 863 -42.31 52.33 -22.35
N LEU A 864 -41.82 53.07 -21.37
CA LEU A 864 -42.26 54.42 -21.02
C LEU A 864 -41.30 55.48 -21.59
N LEU A 865 -40.00 55.21 -21.55
CA LEU A 865 -38.96 56.05 -22.11
C LEU A 865 -37.90 55.19 -22.79
N GLN A 866 -37.26 55.75 -23.81
CA GLN A 866 -36.11 55.16 -24.48
C GLN A 866 -35.11 56.27 -24.84
N HIS A 867 -33.85 56.04 -24.50
CA HIS A 867 -32.74 56.94 -24.78
C HIS A 867 -31.59 56.18 -25.42
N GLU A 868 -30.88 56.85 -26.32
CA GLU A 868 -29.61 56.39 -26.88
C GLU A 868 -28.53 57.39 -26.51
N PHE A 869 -27.40 56.90 -26.02
CA PHE A 869 -26.25 57.75 -25.69
C PHE A 869 -24.94 57.00 -25.98
N ASN A 870 -23.85 57.76 -26.12
CA ASN A 870 -22.53 57.16 -26.31
C ASN A 870 -22.12 56.47 -25.01
N CYS A 871 -21.83 55.17 -25.07
CA CYS A 871 -21.44 54.42 -23.88
C CYS A 871 -20.18 55.01 -23.22
N ALA A 872 -19.30 55.66 -24.00
CA ALA A 872 -18.09 56.32 -23.52
C ALA A 872 -18.36 57.43 -22.48
N ASP A 873 -19.56 58.03 -22.50
CA ASP A 873 -19.95 59.06 -21.54
C ASP A 873 -20.24 58.47 -20.15
N ASN A 874 -20.41 57.14 -20.04
CA ASN A 874 -20.64 56.32 -18.83
C ASN A 874 -21.86 56.69 -17.97
N VAL A 875 -22.49 57.84 -18.19
CA VAL A 875 -23.56 58.38 -17.36
C VAL A 875 -24.64 59.00 -18.24
N LEU A 876 -25.90 58.66 -17.95
CA LEU A 876 -27.08 59.26 -18.56
C LEU A 876 -28.06 59.71 -17.46
N GLN A 877 -28.49 60.97 -17.50
CA GLN A 877 -29.52 61.48 -16.59
C GLN A 877 -30.89 61.45 -17.28
N ILE A 878 -31.90 60.90 -16.59
CA ILE A 878 -33.29 60.80 -17.06
C ILE A 878 -34.21 61.54 -16.08
N ASP A 879 -35.05 62.42 -16.62
CA ASP A 879 -36.15 63.06 -15.88
C ASP A 879 -37.31 62.07 -15.72
N VAL A 880 -37.69 61.81 -14.46
CA VAL A 880 -38.78 60.91 -14.08
C VAL A 880 -39.94 61.63 -13.40
N SER A 881 -39.92 62.97 -13.34
CA SER A 881 -40.91 63.81 -12.67
C SER A 881 -42.34 63.57 -13.17
N ASN A 882 -42.51 63.28 -14.46
CA ASN A 882 -43.81 63.02 -15.10
C ASN A 882 -44.25 61.55 -15.05
N ILE A 883 -43.45 60.65 -14.44
CA ILE A 883 -43.77 59.23 -14.31
C ILE A 883 -44.47 58.99 -12.95
N PRO A 884 -45.61 58.27 -12.92
CA PRO A 884 -46.32 58.00 -11.66
C PRO A 884 -45.46 57.23 -10.64
N PRO A 885 -45.66 57.40 -9.32
CA PRO A 885 -44.99 56.59 -8.30
C PRO A 885 -45.26 55.10 -8.51
N GLY A 886 -44.23 54.27 -8.36
CA GLY A 886 -44.33 52.83 -8.65
C GLY A 886 -42.98 52.15 -8.86
N MET A 887 -43.05 50.85 -9.16
CA MET A 887 -41.88 50.02 -9.48
C MET A 887 -41.73 49.89 -11.00
N TYR A 888 -40.52 50.17 -11.49
CA TYR A 888 -40.13 50.14 -12.89
C TYR A 888 -38.83 49.34 -13.05
N PHE A 889 -38.51 49.00 -14.31
CA PHE A 889 -37.22 48.40 -14.64
C PHE A 889 -36.50 49.27 -15.68
N VAL A 890 -35.21 49.49 -15.44
CA VAL A 890 -34.30 50.12 -16.38
C VAL A 890 -33.57 49.00 -17.10
N GLU A 891 -33.71 48.92 -18.42
CA GLU A 891 -33.00 48.00 -19.29
C GLU A 891 -31.92 48.76 -20.06
N ALA A 892 -30.72 48.19 -20.15
CA ALA A 892 -29.64 48.68 -20.98
C ALA A 892 -29.27 47.61 -22.01
N LEU A 893 -29.41 47.97 -23.28
CA LEU A 893 -28.86 47.21 -24.40
C LEU A 893 -27.52 47.83 -24.78
N LEU A 894 -26.45 47.08 -24.54
CA LEU A 894 -25.07 47.46 -24.81
C LEU A 894 -24.66 46.99 -26.22
N PRO A 895 -23.53 47.48 -26.76
CA PRO A 895 -22.91 46.92 -27.97
C PRO A 895 -22.73 45.39 -27.86
N GLU A 896 -22.71 44.68 -29.00
CA GLU A 896 -22.66 43.20 -29.07
C GLU A 896 -23.91 42.45 -28.55
N SER A 897 -25.04 43.15 -28.40
CA SER A 897 -26.31 42.56 -27.92
C SER A 897 -26.29 42.10 -26.46
N LEU A 898 -25.37 42.63 -25.64
CA LEU A 898 -25.37 42.36 -24.21
C LEU A 898 -26.50 43.13 -23.52
N TYR A 899 -27.24 42.48 -22.63
CA TYR A 899 -28.43 43.03 -21.98
C TYR A 899 -28.25 43.05 -20.45
N LYS A 900 -28.49 44.21 -19.85
CA LYS A 900 -28.51 44.40 -18.38
C LYS A 900 -29.83 45.04 -17.98
N ASN A 901 -30.31 44.70 -16.78
CA ASN A 901 -31.45 45.39 -16.20
C ASN A 901 -31.26 45.63 -14.70
N THR A 902 -31.97 46.62 -14.18
CA THR A 902 -32.05 46.87 -12.74
C THR A 902 -33.39 47.50 -12.40
N LYS A 903 -33.79 47.39 -11.13
CA LYS A 903 -35.05 47.93 -10.63
C LYS A 903 -34.90 49.42 -10.34
N LEU A 904 -35.91 50.21 -10.68
CA LEU A 904 -36.08 51.60 -10.26
C LEU A 904 -37.40 51.75 -9.50
N VAL A 905 -37.35 52.35 -8.31
CA VAL A 905 -38.53 52.74 -7.54
C VAL A 905 -38.68 54.25 -7.66
N ILE A 906 -39.84 54.72 -8.12
CA ILE A 906 -40.17 56.15 -8.14
C ILE A 906 -41.13 56.44 -6.98
N VAL A 907 -40.76 57.39 -6.14
CA VAL A 907 -41.53 57.87 -4.98
C VAL A 907 -41.78 59.36 -5.13
N ARG A 908 -42.89 59.87 -4.62
CA ARG A 908 -43.18 61.30 -4.57
C ARG A 908 -43.51 61.72 -3.16
#